data_AF-A0A1C3K9R9-F1
#
_entry.id   AF-A0A1C3K9R9-F1
#
_cell.length_a   1.000
_cell.length_b   1.000
_cell.length_c   1.000
_cell.angle_alpha   90.00
_cell.angle_beta   90.00
_cell.angle_gamma   90.00
#
_symmetry.space_group_name_H-M   'P 1'
#
loop_
_entity.id
_entity.type
_entity.pdbx_description
1 polymer ?
#
loop_
_entity_poly.entity_id
_entity_poly.type
_entity_poly.pdbx_seq_one_letter_code
_entity_poly.pdbx_strand_id
1 'polypeptide(L)'
;MRSYYFTLNRFHQIKNITIKSYKLRSIFIVDKNKLNNFFFFMNKMEGENANMNNNFIDEVSDKKKEKKAKKLAEKEMKLAKKAERENLKNEANKILEYVCEDINKDTYGYINISRIKENSDNIKLYNLEEIYNLLEKEDCIYESEKCEDGTYNINGNGNSDHSDSTDNCDKLGMDMTDRQMNKLAYDELMGKKIWTRGRIHDIRSKGSLAFIILRYKFYSLQCILDIKHNNNDKNMMKWVSNLSLESIVDIYGKLIKPEVPIDSTNIKYEIHINKIFCISRTTKEIPFLLKDANMKETSEEGTIKVNQDNRLNNRCIDLRTYANFSIFALQSQICKIFRDFLYQHNFIEIHTPKLLGESSEGGANAFQINYFNQKGFLAQSPQLYKQMCINSGFDRVFEIAPVFRAENSNTYRHLCEYVSLDIEMTYKYDYMENVYFYDSLFKHIFKHLSNLEKNKMYIKIIKNQYPGEDFKWLEVTPIFTYIEAIEILIKHNKLNLKEEEILTYDMTTDMEKELGKIIKVSHNTDYYIIVNFPSALRPFYTMYNERDPKISNSYDFFMRGEEILSGSQRISDVKLLINNINLFKLDVNKLNFYVDSFAYSSYPHSGCGIGLERVLMLFLGLNNIRKTSLFPRDPKRLVP
;
A
#
# COMPACT_ATOMS: atom_id res chain seq x y z
N MET A 1 -1.89 2.94 55.97
CA MET A 1 -1.47 4.36 55.85
C MET A 1 -0.92 4.95 57.15
N ARG A 2 -1.62 4.87 58.31
CA ARG A 2 -1.07 5.38 59.60
C ARG A 2 0.26 4.73 60.03
N SER A 3 0.46 3.42 59.82
CA SER A 3 1.75 2.77 60.06
C SER A 3 2.83 3.11 59.01
N TYR A 4 2.44 3.55 57.81
CA TYR A 4 3.37 3.96 56.74
C TYR A 4 3.96 5.34 57.02
N TYR A 5 3.15 6.27 57.55
CA TYR A 5 3.59 7.63 57.91
C TYR A 5 4.53 7.64 59.13
N PHE A 6 4.34 6.72 60.09
CA PHE A 6 5.21 6.59 61.27
C PHE A 6 6.62 6.07 60.93
N THR A 7 6.73 5.28 59.85
CA THR A 7 8.01 4.72 59.38
C THR A 7 8.82 5.78 58.61
N LEU A 8 8.16 6.62 57.82
CA LEU A 8 8.77 7.77 57.11
C LEU A 8 9.33 8.83 58.08
N ASN A 9 8.66 9.13 59.19
CA ASN A 9 9.16 10.09 60.18
C ASN A 9 10.40 9.61 60.95
N ARG A 10 10.60 8.28 61.08
CA ARG A 10 11.73 7.71 61.82
C ARG A 10 13.02 7.65 61.00
N PHE A 11 12.93 7.69 59.67
CA PHE A 11 14.08 7.59 58.76
C PHE A 11 14.62 8.93 58.23
N HIS A 12 13.87 10.04 58.33
CA HIS A 12 14.28 11.30 57.66
C HIS A 12 14.31 12.61 58.50
N GLN A 13 14.10 12.60 59.82
CA GLN A 13 14.19 13.81 60.68
C GLN A 13 13.48 15.08 60.13
N ILE A 14 12.33 14.95 59.47
CA ILE A 14 11.59 16.12 58.92
C ILE A 14 10.62 16.65 59.99
N LYS A 15 10.80 17.91 60.43
CA LYS A 15 9.85 18.60 61.33
C LYS A 15 8.59 19.07 60.57
N ASN A 16 7.43 18.69 61.11
CA ASN A 16 6.08 19.25 60.94
C ASN A 16 5.45 19.30 59.53
N ILE A 17 4.56 18.34 59.24
CA ILE A 17 3.46 18.52 58.26
C ILE A 17 2.14 18.12 58.95
N THR A 18 1.26 19.09 59.17
CA THR A 18 -0.10 18.89 59.70
C THR A 18 -1.07 18.56 58.56
N ILE A 19 -1.71 17.40 58.63
CA ILE A 19 -2.75 16.96 57.68
C ILE A 19 -4.13 17.35 58.21
N LYS A 20 -4.85 18.23 57.49
CA LYS A 20 -6.32 18.36 57.63
C LYS A 20 -7.00 17.20 56.89
N SER A 21 -7.96 16.59 57.57
CA SER A 21 -8.63 15.33 57.25
C SER A 21 -9.46 15.35 55.97
N TYR A 22 -9.23 14.39 55.07
CA TYR A 22 -10.26 13.88 54.16
C TYR A 22 -10.45 12.38 54.41
N LYS A 23 -11.68 11.98 54.72
CA LYS A 23 -12.12 10.59 54.89
C LYS A 23 -12.19 9.94 53.50
N LEU A 24 -11.29 9.01 53.22
CA LEU A 24 -11.44 8.00 52.17
C LEU A 24 -11.72 6.66 52.86
N ARG A 25 -12.93 6.11 52.67
CA ARG A 25 -13.21 4.70 52.90
C ARG A 25 -12.91 3.96 51.61
N SER A 26 -11.87 3.13 51.66
CA SER A 26 -11.40 2.24 50.62
C SER A 26 -11.67 0.79 51.01
N ILE A 27 -11.86 -0.08 50.01
CA ILE A 27 -11.30 -1.43 50.05
C ILE A 27 -10.72 -1.70 48.65
N PHE A 28 -9.39 -1.73 48.55
CA PHE A 28 -8.63 -2.31 47.45
C PHE A 28 -7.65 -3.31 48.05
N ILE A 29 -7.63 -4.54 47.53
CA ILE A 29 -6.65 -5.58 47.85
C ILE A 29 -5.60 -5.56 46.73
N VAL A 30 -4.34 -5.33 47.08
CA VAL A 30 -3.20 -5.38 46.15
C VAL A 30 -2.47 -6.71 46.33
N ASP A 31 -2.17 -7.39 45.22
CA ASP A 31 -1.49 -8.68 45.15
C ASP A 31 -0.02 -8.58 45.65
N LYS A 32 0.31 -9.40 46.65
CA LYS A 32 1.58 -9.44 47.38
C LYS A 32 2.78 -9.79 46.50
N ASN A 33 2.57 -10.55 45.43
CA ASN A 33 3.66 -11.00 44.55
C ASN A 33 4.23 -9.86 43.69
N LYS A 34 3.43 -8.82 43.41
CA LYS A 34 3.89 -7.65 42.64
C LYS A 34 4.78 -6.70 43.46
N LEU A 35 4.65 -6.66 44.79
CA LEU A 35 5.51 -5.85 45.66
C LEU A 35 6.94 -6.39 45.76
N ASN A 36 7.13 -7.72 45.75
CA ASN A 36 8.45 -8.31 45.93
C ASN A 36 9.39 -8.05 44.73
N ASN A 37 8.85 -8.00 43.51
CA ASN A 37 9.63 -7.65 42.31
C ASN A 37 10.10 -6.18 42.32
N PHE A 38 9.32 -5.28 42.93
CA PHE A 38 9.68 -3.88 43.09
C PHE A 38 10.86 -3.69 44.06
N PHE A 39 10.88 -4.43 45.18
CA PHE A 39 11.99 -4.38 46.15
C PHE A 39 13.29 -4.97 45.60
N PHE A 40 13.22 -6.02 44.78
CA PHE A 40 14.40 -6.62 44.16
C PHE A 40 15.10 -5.65 43.18
N PHE A 41 14.33 -4.81 42.48
CA PHE A 41 14.88 -3.84 41.52
C PHE A 41 15.57 -2.65 42.21
N MET A 42 15.04 -2.19 43.35
CA MET A 42 15.61 -1.10 44.13
C MET A 42 16.95 -1.48 44.80
N ASN A 43 17.06 -2.69 45.36
CA ASN A 43 18.28 -3.14 46.01
C ASN A 43 19.47 -3.32 45.04
N LYS A 44 19.19 -3.51 43.73
CA LYS A 44 20.25 -3.65 42.72
C LYS A 44 20.88 -2.30 42.33
N MET A 45 20.21 -1.18 42.60
CA MET A 45 20.72 0.17 42.27
C MET A 45 21.57 0.81 43.38
N GLU A 46 21.50 0.32 44.62
CA GLU A 46 22.32 0.85 45.73
C GLU A 46 23.73 0.23 45.81
N GLY A 47 24.05 -0.78 44.97
CA GLY A 47 25.29 -1.56 45.05
C GLY A 47 26.49 -1.08 44.21
N GLU A 48 26.38 -0.03 43.40
CA GLU A 48 27.40 0.29 42.37
C GLU A 48 28.15 1.62 42.53
N ASN A 49 28.12 2.29 43.70
CA ASN A 49 28.91 3.52 43.88
C ASN A 49 29.64 3.58 45.23
N ALA A 50 30.74 2.84 45.35
CA ALA A 50 31.78 3.11 46.34
C ALA A 50 33.12 2.52 45.90
N ASN A 51 33.93 3.27 45.16
CA ASN A 51 35.40 3.21 45.20
C ASN A 51 36.03 4.23 44.25
N MET A 52 36.55 5.34 44.78
CA MET A 52 37.82 5.90 44.34
C MET A 52 38.40 6.81 45.44
N ASN A 53 39.60 6.44 45.87
CA ASN A 53 40.39 7.11 46.90
C ASN A 53 41.32 8.18 46.29
N ASN A 54 41.65 9.14 47.15
CA ASN A 54 42.52 10.31 46.98
C ASN A 54 43.93 10.03 46.43
N ASN A 55 44.50 11.03 45.74
CA ASN A 55 45.91 11.44 45.90
C ASN A 55 46.13 12.90 45.47
N PHE A 56 46.98 13.59 46.23
CA PHE A 56 47.37 15.02 46.20
C PHE A 56 48.29 15.41 45.03
N ILE A 57 48.40 16.72 44.73
CA ILE A 57 49.66 17.53 44.69
C ILE A 57 49.33 19.04 44.50
N ASP A 58 50.20 19.87 45.08
CA ASP A 58 50.12 21.30 45.40
C ASP A 58 50.30 22.34 44.26
N GLU A 59 49.85 23.55 44.61
CA GLU A 59 50.50 24.87 44.42
C GLU A 59 50.23 25.82 43.21
N VAL A 60 50.09 27.10 43.62
CA VAL A 60 50.14 28.40 42.92
C VAL A 60 48.86 28.97 42.24
N SER A 61 48.68 30.25 42.54
CA SER A 61 47.53 31.13 42.39
C SER A 61 47.04 31.35 40.96
N ASP A 62 45.71 31.32 40.80
CA ASP A 62 45.04 32.11 39.77
C ASP A 62 43.55 32.26 40.12
N LYS A 63 43.19 33.30 40.90
CA LYS A 63 41.79 33.60 41.31
C LYS A 63 40.80 33.64 40.14
N LYS A 64 41.28 33.83 38.90
CA LYS A 64 40.50 33.77 37.66
C LYS A 64 40.17 32.32 37.23
N LYS A 65 41.10 31.38 37.35
CA LYS A 65 40.86 29.95 37.04
C LYS A 65 39.88 29.34 38.04
N GLU A 66 40.04 29.67 39.32
CA GLU A 66 39.15 29.20 40.39
C GLU A 66 37.70 29.68 40.20
N LYS A 67 37.49 30.97 39.84
CA LYS A 67 36.16 31.51 39.50
C LYS A 67 35.55 30.85 38.26
N LYS A 68 36.37 30.52 37.25
CA LYS A 68 35.92 29.88 36.00
C LYS A 68 35.56 28.41 36.24
N ALA A 69 36.34 27.69 37.06
CA ALA A 69 36.03 26.34 37.52
C ALA A 69 34.74 26.30 38.36
N LYS A 70 34.54 27.25 39.28
CA LYS A 70 33.28 27.38 40.04
C LYS A 70 32.06 27.61 39.14
N LYS A 71 32.17 28.50 38.14
CA LYS A 71 31.08 28.73 37.17
C LYS A 71 30.79 27.51 36.29
N LEU A 72 31.82 26.75 35.92
CA LEU A 72 31.67 25.53 35.14
C LEU A 72 30.96 24.45 35.97
N ALA A 73 31.40 24.25 37.21
CA ALA A 73 30.78 23.32 38.16
C ALA A 73 29.31 23.70 38.46
N GLU A 74 28.98 24.97 38.63
CA GLU A 74 27.59 25.42 38.78
C GLU A 74 26.73 25.15 37.54
N LYS A 75 27.31 25.28 36.33
CA LYS A 75 26.61 25.00 35.07
C LYS A 75 26.38 23.50 34.89
N GLU A 76 27.38 22.68 35.21
CA GLU A 76 27.27 21.22 35.21
C GLU A 76 26.27 20.73 36.25
N MET A 77 26.27 21.30 37.46
CA MET A 77 25.29 20.98 38.50
C MET A 77 23.86 21.36 38.07
N LYS A 78 23.67 22.48 37.36
CA LYS A 78 22.37 22.86 36.78
C LYS A 78 21.93 21.92 35.66
N LEU A 79 22.87 21.47 34.82
CA LEU A 79 22.62 20.49 33.76
C LEU A 79 22.29 19.11 34.33
N ALA A 80 23.02 18.66 35.35
CA ALA A 80 22.75 17.43 36.09
C ALA A 80 21.37 17.48 36.75
N LYS A 81 21.03 18.57 37.45
CA LYS A 81 19.68 18.77 38.01
C LYS A 81 18.59 18.81 36.94
N LYS A 82 18.87 19.36 35.75
CA LYS A 82 17.92 19.35 34.63
C LYS A 82 17.72 17.94 34.09
N ALA A 83 18.81 17.20 33.89
CA ALA A 83 18.79 15.81 33.44
C ALA A 83 18.11 14.90 34.45
N GLU A 84 18.38 15.06 35.75
CA GLU A 84 17.72 14.36 36.84
C GLU A 84 16.22 14.67 36.88
N ARG A 85 15.83 15.94 36.67
CA ARG A 85 14.43 16.36 36.59
C ARG A 85 13.71 15.81 35.35
N GLU A 86 14.41 15.69 34.22
CA GLU A 86 13.91 14.99 33.03
C GLU A 86 13.80 13.48 33.25
N ASN A 87 14.77 12.87 33.93
CA ASN A 87 14.72 11.45 34.27
C ASN A 87 13.56 11.16 35.23
N LEU A 88 13.41 11.94 36.30
CA LEU A 88 12.26 11.89 37.21
C LEU A 88 10.95 12.14 36.48
N LYS A 89 10.92 12.99 35.45
CA LYS A 89 9.72 13.22 34.63
C LYS A 89 9.41 12.03 33.73
N ASN A 90 10.43 11.40 33.14
CA ASN A 90 10.31 10.19 32.34
C ASN A 90 9.90 8.98 33.20
N GLU A 91 10.45 8.87 34.41
CA GLU A 91 10.14 7.82 35.37
C GLU A 91 8.76 8.02 35.98
N ALA A 92 8.38 9.26 36.31
CA ALA A 92 7.01 9.60 36.68
C ALA A 92 6.02 9.32 35.54
N ASN A 93 6.39 9.56 34.27
CA ASN A 93 5.59 9.16 33.11
C ASN A 93 5.47 7.64 32.98
N LYS A 94 6.56 6.87 33.20
CA LYS A 94 6.52 5.40 33.24
C LYS A 94 5.63 4.89 34.37
N ILE A 95 5.70 5.49 35.56
CA ILE A 95 4.82 5.17 36.69
C ILE A 95 3.38 5.58 36.36
N LEU A 96 3.16 6.72 35.71
CA LEU A 96 1.83 7.11 35.25
C LEU A 96 1.30 6.09 34.23
N GLU A 97 2.12 5.61 33.31
CA GLU A 97 1.75 4.57 32.35
C GLU A 97 1.41 3.25 33.04
N TYR A 98 2.22 2.83 34.01
CA TYR A 98 2.01 1.62 34.80
C TYR A 98 0.77 1.70 35.72
N VAL A 99 0.45 2.90 36.22
CA VAL A 99 -0.76 3.17 37.02
C VAL A 99 -1.98 3.40 36.10
N CYS A 100 -1.79 3.83 34.86
CA CYS A 100 -2.87 3.98 33.87
C CYS A 100 -3.32 2.65 33.25
N GLU A 101 -2.60 1.55 33.47
CA GLU A 101 -3.13 0.20 33.20
C GLU A 101 -4.40 -0.09 34.04
N ASP A 102 -4.66 0.69 35.10
CA ASP A 102 -5.82 0.59 35.99
C ASP A 102 -6.80 1.78 35.92
N ILE A 103 -6.89 2.53 34.81
CA ILE A 103 -8.09 3.34 34.55
C ILE A 103 -9.10 2.48 33.79
N ASN A 104 -9.68 1.48 34.47
CA ASN A 104 -10.91 0.83 34.03
C ASN A 104 -12.09 1.60 34.63
N LYS A 105 -12.45 2.72 34.00
CA LYS A 105 -13.76 3.33 34.19
C LYS A 105 -14.71 2.78 33.13
N ASP A 106 -16.00 2.66 33.45
CA ASP A 106 -17.05 2.21 32.52
C ASP A 106 -17.16 3.06 31.23
N THR A 107 -16.43 4.17 31.14
CA THR A 107 -16.49 5.17 30.07
C THR A 107 -15.19 5.40 29.31
N TYR A 108 -14.01 5.20 29.90
CA TYR A 108 -12.75 5.34 29.18
C TYR A 108 -11.59 4.59 29.85
N GLY A 109 -10.60 4.21 29.05
CA GLY A 109 -9.46 3.43 29.53
C GLY A 109 -8.79 2.60 28.44
N TYR A 110 -7.94 1.67 28.89
CA TYR A 110 -7.34 0.66 28.02
C TYR A 110 -8.12 -0.64 28.13
N ILE A 111 -8.50 -1.25 27.01
CA ILE A 111 -9.17 -2.54 27.01
C ILE A 111 -8.12 -3.64 26.82
N ASN A 112 -8.13 -4.63 27.73
CA ASN A 112 -7.48 -5.90 27.46
C ASN A 112 -8.37 -6.73 26.51
N ILE A 113 -7.85 -7.08 25.34
CA ILE A 113 -8.59 -7.77 24.27
C ILE A 113 -9.27 -9.06 24.77
N SER A 114 -8.71 -9.73 25.78
CA SER A 114 -9.28 -10.96 26.36
C SER A 114 -10.66 -10.76 27.00
N ARG A 115 -11.02 -9.54 27.45
CA ARG A 115 -12.29 -9.22 28.11
C ARG A 115 -13.42 -8.79 27.17
N ILE A 116 -13.16 -8.60 25.87
CA ILE A 116 -14.17 -8.16 24.89
C ILE A 116 -15.29 -9.20 24.71
N LYS A 117 -15.04 -10.47 25.03
CA LYS A 117 -16.01 -11.57 24.87
C LYS A 117 -17.14 -11.60 25.90
N GLU A 118 -17.06 -10.88 27.02
CA GLU A 118 -18.02 -11.05 28.12
C GLU A 118 -19.37 -10.33 27.92
N ASN A 119 -19.62 -9.67 26.77
CA ASN A 119 -20.89 -8.99 26.44
C ASN A 119 -21.22 -9.01 24.92
N SER A 120 -20.80 -10.04 24.19
CA SER A 120 -20.77 -10.03 22.71
C SER A 120 -22.13 -9.99 22.02
N ASP A 121 -23.18 -10.52 22.64
CA ASP A 121 -24.39 -10.90 21.88
C ASP A 121 -25.28 -9.72 21.49
N ASN A 122 -25.02 -8.51 22.03
CA ASN A 122 -25.81 -7.30 21.80
C ASN A 122 -24.99 -6.08 21.31
N ILE A 123 -23.70 -6.23 20.98
CA ILE A 123 -22.83 -5.11 20.57
C ILE A 123 -22.43 -5.25 19.10
N LYS A 124 -23.06 -4.45 18.23
CA LYS A 124 -22.62 -4.29 16.84
C LYS A 124 -21.54 -3.21 16.74
N LEU A 125 -20.34 -3.61 16.34
CA LEU A 125 -19.19 -2.73 16.13
C LEU A 125 -19.08 -2.36 14.65
N TYR A 126 -19.27 -1.09 14.31
CA TYR A 126 -19.19 -0.58 12.94
C TYR A 126 -17.77 -0.10 12.58
N ASN A 127 -17.30 -0.42 11.38
CA ASN A 127 -16.15 0.27 10.79
C ASN A 127 -16.62 1.49 9.97
N LEU A 128 -15.70 2.39 9.64
CA LEU A 128 -16.08 3.63 8.93
C LEU A 128 -16.48 3.41 7.47
N GLU A 129 -16.06 2.31 6.83
CA GLU A 129 -16.52 1.98 5.46
C GLU A 129 -18.00 1.60 5.48
N GLU A 130 -18.43 0.81 6.46
CA GLU A 130 -19.84 0.46 6.66
C GLU A 130 -20.69 1.70 6.91
N ILE A 131 -20.23 2.59 7.80
CA ILE A 131 -20.91 3.86 8.09
C ILE A 131 -20.99 4.71 6.81
N TYR A 132 -19.87 4.88 6.09
CA TYR A 132 -19.85 5.66 4.85
C TYR A 132 -20.84 5.11 3.81
N ASN A 133 -20.81 3.80 3.54
CA ASN A 133 -21.67 3.19 2.53
C ASN A 133 -23.16 3.27 2.88
N LEU A 134 -23.52 3.20 4.17
CA LEU A 134 -24.91 3.34 4.62
C LEU A 134 -25.41 4.79 4.52
N LEU A 135 -24.52 5.77 4.73
CA LEU A 135 -24.87 7.19 4.62
C LEU A 135 -24.89 7.69 3.16
N GLU A 136 -23.92 7.29 2.35
CA GLU A 136 -23.80 7.71 0.94
C GLU A 136 -25.00 7.26 0.10
N LYS A 137 -25.46 6.02 0.30
CA LYS A 137 -26.65 5.48 -0.40
C LYS A 137 -27.92 6.29 -0.13
N GLU A 138 -28.07 6.86 1.07
CA GLU A 138 -29.25 7.65 1.45
C GLU A 138 -29.17 9.10 0.97
N ASP A 139 -27.99 9.74 1.04
CA ASP A 139 -27.82 11.09 0.47
C ASP A 139 -28.11 11.06 -1.06
N CYS A 140 -27.76 9.97 -1.77
CA CYS A 140 -28.14 9.77 -3.18
C CYS A 140 -29.66 9.59 -3.41
N ILE A 141 -30.37 8.88 -2.52
CA ILE A 141 -31.83 8.70 -2.61
C ILE A 141 -32.53 10.05 -2.41
N TYR A 142 -32.12 10.82 -1.40
CA TYR A 142 -32.68 12.15 -1.10
C TYR A 142 -32.44 13.18 -2.23
N GLU A 143 -31.30 13.11 -2.93
CA GLU A 143 -31.04 13.95 -4.09
C GLU A 143 -31.92 13.56 -5.29
N SER A 144 -32.17 12.26 -5.50
CA SER A 144 -33.06 11.79 -6.56
C SER A 144 -34.54 12.16 -6.34
N GLU A 145 -35.05 12.04 -5.11
CA GLU A 145 -36.44 12.41 -4.76
C GLU A 145 -36.67 13.93 -4.90
N LYS A 146 -35.66 14.76 -4.59
CA LYS A 146 -35.75 16.22 -4.81
C LYS A 146 -35.74 16.63 -6.28
N CYS A 147 -35.16 15.83 -7.16
CA CYS A 147 -35.20 16.08 -8.60
C CYS A 147 -36.57 15.75 -9.22
N GLU A 148 -37.33 14.83 -8.63
CA GLU A 148 -38.69 14.48 -9.09
C GLU A 148 -39.77 15.48 -8.61
N ASP A 149 -39.59 16.09 -7.44
CA ASP A 149 -40.54 17.08 -6.88
C ASP A 149 -40.35 18.52 -7.42
N GLY A 150 -39.48 18.72 -8.41
CA GLY A 150 -39.25 20.00 -9.07
C GLY A 150 -40.30 20.32 -10.13
N THR A 151 -41.46 20.85 -9.76
CA THR A 151 -42.40 21.48 -10.70
C THR A 151 -41.75 22.68 -11.38
N TYR A 152 -41.17 22.47 -12.56
CA TYR A 152 -40.78 23.55 -13.47
C TYR A 152 -42.03 24.09 -14.17
N ASN A 153 -42.41 25.32 -13.80
CA ASN A 153 -43.32 26.15 -14.59
C ASN A 153 -42.68 26.42 -15.96
N ILE A 154 -43.20 25.77 -17.01
CA ILE A 154 -42.85 26.08 -18.40
C ILE A 154 -43.75 27.24 -18.86
N ASN A 155 -43.19 28.44 -18.93
CA ASN A 155 -43.68 29.50 -19.79
C ASN A 155 -42.52 29.92 -20.72
N GLY A 156 -42.63 29.57 -22.00
CA GLY A 156 -41.66 30.03 -23.02
C GLY A 156 -41.63 29.14 -24.26
N ASN A 157 -42.39 29.53 -25.28
CA ASN A 157 -42.43 28.98 -26.63
C ASN A 157 -41.04 28.75 -27.27
N GLY A 158 -40.89 27.61 -27.96
CA GLY A 158 -39.82 27.38 -28.94
C GLY A 158 -39.75 25.91 -29.39
N ASN A 159 -40.05 25.66 -30.67
CA ASN A 159 -40.22 24.36 -31.32
C ASN A 159 -38.97 23.46 -31.37
N SER A 160 -39.24 22.13 -31.30
CA SER A 160 -38.60 20.95 -31.95
C SER A 160 -37.05 20.86 -31.94
N ASP A 161 -36.44 19.83 -31.35
CA ASP A 161 -36.49 18.44 -31.81
C ASP A 161 -36.40 17.38 -30.69
N HIS A 162 -37.10 16.25 -30.92
CA HIS A 162 -37.22 15.10 -30.02
C HIS A 162 -36.13 14.03 -30.23
N SER A 163 -35.97 13.18 -29.20
CA SER A 163 -35.15 11.94 -29.01
C SER A 163 -33.69 12.18 -28.63
N ASP A 164 -33.14 11.76 -27.49
CA ASP A 164 -33.52 10.78 -26.45
C ASP A 164 -33.12 11.30 -25.06
N SER A 165 -34.05 11.30 -24.10
CA SER A 165 -33.76 11.71 -22.70
C SER A 165 -34.53 10.87 -21.68
N THR A 166 -34.52 9.55 -21.84
CA THR A 166 -35.14 8.60 -20.89
C THR A 166 -34.19 7.48 -20.45
N ASP A 167 -32.89 7.74 -20.37
CA ASP A 167 -31.86 6.72 -20.05
C ASP A 167 -30.96 7.07 -18.85
N ASN A 168 -31.46 7.83 -17.86
CA ASN A 168 -30.66 8.18 -16.67
C ASN A 168 -31.20 7.72 -15.32
N CYS A 169 -32.20 6.83 -15.24
CA CYS A 169 -32.72 6.33 -13.96
C CYS A 169 -32.30 4.89 -13.56
N ASP A 170 -31.58 4.15 -14.40
CA ASP A 170 -31.19 2.75 -14.09
C ASP A 170 -29.76 2.60 -13.51
N LYS A 171 -29.22 3.65 -12.87
CA LYS A 171 -27.78 3.72 -12.57
C LYS A 171 -27.25 2.93 -11.37
N LEU A 172 -28.04 2.07 -10.72
CA LEU A 172 -27.52 1.28 -9.59
C LEU A 172 -27.97 -0.19 -9.52
N GLY A 173 -28.88 -0.68 -10.37
CA GLY A 173 -29.28 -2.10 -10.36
C GLY A 173 -29.63 -2.65 -8.98
N MET A 174 -30.20 -1.82 -8.08
CA MET A 174 -30.60 -2.24 -6.74
C MET A 174 -32.06 -2.65 -6.75
N ASP A 175 -32.32 -3.89 -6.35
CA ASP A 175 -33.66 -4.45 -6.21
C ASP A 175 -34.47 -3.67 -5.14
N MET A 176 -35.79 -3.62 -5.26
CA MET A 176 -36.68 -2.83 -4.38
C MET A 176 -36.56 -3.24 -2.90
N THR A 177 -36.25 -4.52 -2.66
CA THR A 177 -35.96 -5.13 -1.35
C THR A 177 -34.67 -4.60 -0.73
N ASP A 178 -33.61 -4.41 -1.53
CA ASP A 178 -32.34 -3.85 -1.06
C ASP A 178 -32.49 -2.38 -0.65
N ARG A 179 -33.32 -1.60 -1.35
CA ARG A 179 -33.59 -0.20 -0.98
C ARG A 179 -34.28 -0.10 0.39
N GLN A 180 -35.31 -0.90 0.63
CA GLN A 180 -36.04 -0.90 1.91
C GLN A 180 -35.15 -1.35 3.08
N MET A 181 -34.29 -2.36 2.87
CA MET A 181 -33.34 -2.82 3.89
C MET A 181 -32.27 -1.79 4.22
N ASN A 182 -31.77 -1.03 3.23
CA ASN A 182 -30.80 0.04 3.47
C ASN A 182 -31.41 1.22 4.24
N LYS A 183 -32.66 1.60 3.93
CA LYS A 183 -33.38 2.67 4.64
C LYS A 183 -33.61 2.33 6.12
N LEU A 184 -34.05 1.09 6.39
CA LEU A 184 -34.18 0.59 7.77
C LEU A 184 -32.84 0.63 8.52
N ALA A 185 -31.74 0.23 7.89
CA ALA A 185 -30.41 0.28 8.49
C ALA A 185 -29.92 1.72 8.76
N TYR A 186 -30.28 2.68 7.91
CA TYR A 186 -29.98 4.10 8.10
C TYR A 186 -30.76 4.70 9.27
N ASP A 187 -32.07 4.44 9.34
CA ASP A 187 -32.93 4.86 10.46
C ASP A 187 -32.48 4.23 11.78
N GLU A 188 -31.89 3.03 11.72
CA GLU A 188 -31.24 2.41 12.87
C GLU A 188 -29.94 3.09 13.30
N LEU A 189 -29.22 3.73 12.39
CA LEU A 189 -27.95 4.42 12.65
C LEU A 189 -28.17 5.84 13.20
N MET A 190 -29.12 6.57 12.62
CA MET A 190 -29.30 7.99 12.90
C MET A 190 -29.85 8.25 14.31
N GLY A 191 -29.15 9.09 15.06
CA GLY A 191 -29.54 9.45 16.42
C GLY A 191 -29.42 8.34 17.47
N LYS A 192 -29.03 7.11 17.08
CA LYS A 192 -28.69 6.03 18.02
C LYS A 192 -27.22 6.12 18.43
N LYS A 193 -26.91 5.45 19.55
CA LYS A 193 -25.53 5.27 20.00
C LYS A 193 -24.96 4.02 19.35
N ILE A 194 -23.83 4.19 18.67
CA ILE A 194 -23.14 3.11 17.97
C ILE A 194 -21.75 2.93 18.53
N TRP A 195 -21.24 1.70 18.42
CA TRP A 195 -19.83 1.42 18.60
C TRP A 195 -19.12 1.53 17.26
N THR A 196 -17.99 2.23 17.22
CA THR A 196 -17.11 2.25 16.06
C THR A 196 -15.65 2.09 16.43
N ARG A 197 -14.88 1.42 15.56
CA ARG A 197 -13.44 1.22 15.72
C ARG A 197 -12.66 1.93 14.63
N GLY A 198 -11.59 2.61 15.02
CA GLY A 198 -10.66 3.21 14.07
C GLY A 198 -9.35 3.65 14.71
N ARG A 199 -8.48 4.22 13.88
CA ARG A 199 -7.22 4.84 14.30
C ARG A 199 -7.42 6.32 14.56
N ILE A 200 -6.75 6.83 15.57
CA ILE A 200 -6.68 8.26 15.83
C ILE A 200 -5.79 8.92 14.76
N HIS A 201 -6.38 9.68 13.84
CA HIS A 201 -5.64 10.43 12.83
C HIS A 201 -5.15 11.78 13.35
N ASP A 202 -6.00 12.48 14.11
CA ASP A 202 -5.70 13.78 14.70
C ASP A 202 -6.49 13.95 16.01
N ILE A 203 -5.94 14.73 16.95
CA ILE A 203 -6.61 15.13 18.19
C ILE A 203 -6.36 16.61 18.43
N ARG A 204 -7.44 17.38 18.58
CA ARG A 204 -7.39 18.80 18.94
C ARG A 204 -8.28 19.06 20.16
N SER A 205 -7.73 19.70 21.18
CA SER A 205 -8.45 19.98 22.44
C SER A 205 -8.57 21.49 22.63
N LYS A 206 -9.78 22.00 22.91
CA LYS A 206 -10.06 23.41 23.15
C LYS A 206 -11.09 23.58 24.28
N GLY A 207 -10.64 24.03 25.44
CA GLY A 207 -11.52 24.25 26.60
C GLY A 207 -12.14 22.93 27.10
N SER A 208 -13.47 22.80 27.00
CA SER A 208 -14.21 21.59 27.37
C SER A 208 -14.44 20.60 26.22
N LEU A 209 -13.90 20.89 25.03
CA LEU A 209 -14.11 20.07 23.83
C LEU A 209 -12.81 19.37 23.41
N ALA A 210 -12.92 18.10 23.02
CA ALA A 210 -11.92 17.37 22.26
C ALA A 210 -12.51 16.96 20.90
N PHE A 211 -11.78 17.23 19.83
CA PHE A 211 -12.09 16.80 18.48
C PHE A 211 -11.08 15.72 18.08
N ILE A 212 -11.58 14.55 17.75
CA ILE A 212 -10.79 13.40 17.30
C ILE A 212 -11.19 13.13 15.86
N ILE A 213 -10.21 13.07 14.96
CA ILE A 213 -10.45 12.51 13.62
C ILE A 213 -10.17 11.01 13.71
N LEU A 214 -11.23 10.21 13.65
CA LEU A 214 -11.14 8.76 13.58
C LEU A 214 -10.97 8.34 12.12
N ARG A 215 -10.08 7.38 11.86
CA ARG A 215 -9.76 6.92 10.51
C ARG A 215 -9.78 5.40 10.41
N TYR A 216 -10.34 4.90 9.32
CA TYR A 216 -10.28 3.49 8.94
C TYR A 216 -10.08 3.43 7.42
N LYS A 217 -8.97 2.82 6.96
CA LYS A 217 -8.51 2.94 5.57
C LYS A 217 -8.34 4.43 5.19
N PHE A 218 -9.03 4.88 4.14
CA PHE A 218 -9.14 6.28 3.73
C PHE A 218 -10.44 6.96 4.22
N TYR A 219 -11.34 6.23 4.88
CA TYR A 219 -12.51 6.81 5.52
C TYR A 219 -12.11 7.55 6.80
N SER A 220 -12.68 8.72 7.00
CA SER A 220 -12.44 9.57 8.15
C SER A 220 -13.75 10.15 8.68
N LEU A 221 -13.87 10.22 9.99
CA LEU A 221 -15.06 10.67 10.70
C LEU A 221 -14.65 11.52 11.92
N GLN A 222 -15.31 12.65 12.11
CA GLN A 222 -15.10 13.48 13.29
C GLN A 222 -15.83 12.89 14.49
N CYS A 223 -15.13 12.80 15.62
CA CYS A 223 -15.70 12.41 16.90
C CYS A 223 -15.46 13.54 17.91
N ILE A 224 -16.50 14.01 18.58
CA ILE A 224 -16.46 15.12 19.53
C ILE A 224 -16.69 14.59 20.94
N LEU A 225 -15.74 14.88 21.84
CA LEU A 225 -15.93 14.75 23.27
C LEU A 225 -16.27 16.12 23.86
N ASP A 226 -17.49 16.29 24.37
CA ASP A 226 -17.84 17.43 25.23
C ASP A 226 -17.99 16.97 26.68
N ILE A 227 -17.05 17.34 27.54
CA ILE A 227 -17.13 16.98 28.95
C ILE A 227 -18.27 17.69 29.68
N LYS A 228 -18.78 18.84 29.22
CA LYS A 228 -19.93 19.50 29.88
C LYS A 228 -21.18 18.65 29.82
N HIS A 229 -21.39 17.96 28.69
CA HIS A 229 -22.49 17.03 28.49
C HIS A 229 -22.15 15.58 28.87
N ASN A 230 -20.92 15.32 29.31
CA ASN A 230 -20.45 14.01 29.73
C ASN A 230 -19.90 14.03 31.18
N ASN A 231 -20.75 14.42 32.13
CA ASN A 231 -20.50 14.43 33.58
C ASN A 231 -19.32 15.29 34.07
N ASN A 232 -18.82 16.24 33.26
CA ASN A 232 -17.67 17.09 33.57
C ASN A 232 -16.39 16.31 33.96
N ASP A 233 -16.16 15.11 33.41
CA ASP A 233 -14.97 14.31 33.73
C ASP A 233 -13.69 14.88 33.07
N LYS A 234 -13.02 15.78 33.80
CA LYS A 234 -11.74 16.38 33.37
C LYS A 234 -10.62 15.35 33.20
N ASN A 235 -10.68 14.21 33.86
CA ASN A 235 -9.67 13.16 33.70
C ASN A 235 -9.82 12.44 32.36
N MET A 236 -11.06 12.24 31.90
CA MET A 236 -11.34 11.73 30.55
C MET A 236 -10.76 12.66 29.49
N MET A 237 -11.02 13.97 29.60
CA MET A 237 -10.46 14.97 28.69
C MET A 237 -8.94 14.90 28.64
N LYS A 238 -8.27 14.93 29.81
CA LYS A 238 -6.82 14.83 29.90
C LYS A 238 -6.30 13.51 29.32
N TRP A 239 -6.98 12.39 29.53
CA TRP A 239 -6.58 11.09 29.00
C TRP A 239 -6.68 11.08 27.47
N VAL A 240 -7.82 11.51 26.90
CA VAL A 240 -8.04 11.60 25.45
C VAL A 240 -6.99 12.50 24.79
N SER A 241 -6.71 13.69 25.35
CA SER A 241 -5.70 14.60 24.80
C SER A 241 -4.27 14.03 24.78
N ASN A 242 -3.98 13.02 25.61
CA ASN A 242 -2.67 12.38 25.69
C ASN A 242 -2.60 11.06 24.92
N LEU A 243 -3.66 10.64 24.24
CA LEU A 243 -3.61 9.49 23.36
C LEU A 243 -2.66 9.77 22.19
N SER A 244 -1.76 8.84 21.94
CA SER A 244 -0.84 8.90 20.80
C SER A 244 -1.59 8.74 19.49
N LEU A 245 -1.19 9.49 18.47
CA LEU A 245 -1.69 9.31 17.10
C LEU A 245 -1.49 7.85 16.63
N GLU A 246 -2.29 7.45 15.66
CA GLU A 246 -2.35 6.09 15.11
C GLU A 246 -2.78 4.99 16.09
N SER A 247 -3.06 5.31 17.36
CA SER A 247 -3.62 4.33 18.31
C SER A 247 -5.00 3.89 17.84
N ILE A 248 -5.34 2.63 18.08
CA ILE A 248 -6.66 2.08 17.76
C ILE A 248 -7.57 2.28 18.95
N VAL A 249 -8.75 2.85 18.70
CA VAL A 249 -9.77 3.11 19.71
C VAL A 249 -11.12 2.57 19.28
N ASP A 250 -11.89 2.15 20.28
CA ASP A 250 -13.33 1.93 20.18
C ASP A 250 -14.04 3.14 20.78
N ILE A 251 -14.96 3.72 20.01
CA ILE A 251 -15.77 4.87 20.40
C ILE A 251 -17.22 4.41 20.44
N TYR A 252 -17.87 4.63 21.59
CA TYR A 252 -19.31 4.54 21.72
C TYR A 252 -19.90 5.94 21.78
N GLY A 253 -20.78 6.28 20.86
CA GLY A 253 -21.33 7.62 20.81
C GLY A 253 -22.52 7.75 19.87
N LYS A 254 -23.21 8.89 19.95
CA LYS A 254 -24.38 9.19 19.12
C LYS A 254 -23.93 9.76 17.78
N LEU A 255 -24.38 9.17 16.66
CA LEU A 255 -24.13 9.70 15.31
C LEU A 255 -25.11 10.84 14.99
N ILE A 256 -24.59 11.98 14.55
CA ILE A 256 -25.35 13.22 14.33
C ILE A 256 -24.90 13.87 13.02
N LYS A 257 -25.84 14.48 12.29
CA LYS A 257 -25.55 15.36 11.16
C LYS A 257 -25.24 16.77 11.70
N PRO A 258 -24.03 17.31 11.52
CA PRO A 258 -23.68 18.63 12.02
C PRO A 258 -24.42 19.72 11.23
N GLU A 259 -24.69 20.87 11.87
CA GLU A 259 -25.28 22.03 11.19
C GLU A 259 -24.32 22.62 10.13
N VAL A 260 -23.03 22.61 10.43
CA VAL A 260 -21.97 23.06 9.52
C VAL A 260 -21.22 21.82 8.99
N PRO A 261 -21.13 21.64 7.66
CA PRO A 261 -20.38 20.54 7.07
C PRO A 261 -18.93 20.49 7.51
N ILE A 262 -18.41 19.28 7.70
CA ILE A 262 -17.03 19.04 8.15
C ILE A 262 -16.15 18.76 6.93
N ASP A 263 -15.28 19.70 6.58
CA ASP A 263 -14.42 19.58 5.40
C ASP A 263 -13.20 18.69 5.62
N SER A 264 -12.75 18.53 6.87
CA SER A 264 -11.57 17.73 7.20
C SER A 264 -11.78 16.21 7.10
N THR A 265 -13.02 15.76 6.90
CA THR A 265 -13.38 14.34 6.83
C THR A 265 -14.22 14.03 5.58
N ASN A 266 -14.17 12.78 5.10
CA ASN A 266 -15.01 12.36 3.97
C ASN A 266 -16.39 11.88 4.39
N ILE A 267 -16.56 11.42 5.64
CA ILE A 267 -17.90 11.23 6.21
C ILE A 267 -18.36 12.58 6.78
N LYS A 268 -19.49 13.08 6.28
CA LYS A 268 -20.05 14.42 6.61
C LYS A 268 -20.95 14.42 7.85
N TYR A 269 -20.72 13.48 8.75
CA TYR A 269 -21.42 13.33 10.02
C TYR A 269 -20.40 13.41 11.17
N GLU A 270 -20.88 13.45 12.40
CA GLU A 270 -20.03 13.41 13.58
C GLU A 270 -20.57 12.49 14.68
N ILE A 271 -19.67 11.94 15.49
CA ILE A 271 -20.02 11.12 16.65
C ILE A 271 -19.80 11.93 17.92
N HIS A 272 -20.85 12.10 18.72
CA HIS A 272 -20.75 12.65 20.07
C HIS A 272 -20.39 11.53 21.05
N ILE A 273 -19.16 11.59 21.57
CA ILE A 273 -18.51 10.51 22.34
C ILE A 273 -19.16 10.39 23.71
N ASN A 274 -19.71 9.20 24.00
CA ASN A 274 -20.11 8.79 25.34
C ASN A 274 -19.00 7.99 26.04
N LYS A 275 -18.40 7.02 25.33
CA LYS A 275 -17.30 6.21 25.82
C LYS A 275 -16.20 6.10 24.78
N ILE A 276 -14.95 5.99 25.22
CA ILE A 276 -13.80 5.80 24.34
C ILE A 276 -12.75 4.93 25.01
N PHE A 277 -12.36 3.85 24.36
CA PHE A 277 -11.40 2.90 24.88
C PHE A 277 -10.25 2.69 23.91
N CYS A 278 -9.02 2.71 24.41
CA CYS A 278 -7.85 2.40 23.60
C CYS A 278 -7.63 0.89 23.58
N ILE A 279 -7.74 0.31 22.38
CA ILE A 279 -7.56 -1.13 22.14
C ILE A 279 -6.08 -1.46 21.91
N SER A 280 -5.40 -0.59 21.17
CA SER A 280 -3.97 -0.73 20.89
C SER A 280 -3.34 0.65 20.87
N ARG A 281 -2.50 0.92 21.87
CA ARG A 281 -1.76 2.18 21.95
C ARG A 281 -0.53 2.15 21.04
N THR A 282 -0.27 3.26 20.36
CA THR A 282 1.01 3.48 19.69
C THR A 282 2.09 3.73 20.74
N THR A 283 3.07 2.83 20.86
CA THR A 283 4.15 2.92 21.87
C THR A 283 5.45 3.48 21.32
N LYS A 284 5.68 3.39 20.00
CA LYS A 284 6.83 3.97 19.32
C LYS A 284 6.48 5.31 18.72
N GLU A 285 7.45 6.22 18.69
CA GLU A 285 7.32 7.45 17.92
C GLU A 285 7.08 7.13 16.43
N ILE A 286 6.12 7.83 15.81
CA ILE A 286 5.76 7.60 14.42
C ILE A 286 6.83 8.27 13.54
N PRO A 287 7.43 7.57 12.57
CA PRO A 287 8.57 8.06 11.80
C PRO A 287 8.27 9.29 10.93
N PHE A 288 7.00 9.50 10.60
CA PHE A 288 6.47 10.68 9.92
C PHE A 288 4.95 10.75 10.13
N LEU A 289 4.38 11.95 10.05
CA LEU A 289 2.93 12.11 10.17
C LEU A 289 2.24 11.61 8.90
N LEU A 290 1.11 10.91 9.05
CA LEU A 290 0.31 10.50 7.90
C LEU A 290 -0.21 11.71 7.10
N LYS A 291 -0.45 12.84 7.77
CA LYS A 291 -0.83 14.09 7.10
C LYS A 291 0.23 14.50 6.08
N ASP A 292 1.49 14.50 6.49
CA ASP A 292 2.63 14.84 5.60
C ASP A 292 2.81 13.79 4.50
N ALA A 293 2.60 12.51 4.84
CA ALA A 293 2.69 11.42 3.89
C ALA A 293 1.54 11.39 2.86
N ASN A 294 0.39 12.00 3.16
CA ASN A 294 -0.76 12.16 2.26
C ASN A 294 -0.69 13.45 1.42
N MET A 295 0.29 14.33 1.67
CA MET A 295 0.45 15.55 0.88
C MET A 295 0.74 15.23 -0.58
N LYS A 296 0.23 16.10 -1.45
CA LYS A 296 0.44 16.06 -2.89
C LYS A 296 1.93 16.09 -3.21
N GLU A 297 2.37 15.18 -4.07
CA GLU A 297 3.75 15.14 -4.57
C GLU A 297 3.85 16.12 -5.75
N THR A 298 4.18 17.38 -5.46
CA THR A 298 4.47 18.41 -6.48
C THR A 298 5.97 18.65 -6.57
N SER A 299 6.48 19.26 -7.65
CA SER A 299 7.90 19.64 -7.72
C SER A 299 8.20 20.98 -7.02
N GLU A 300 7.20 21.59 -6.37
CA GLU A 300 7.31 22.93 -5.77
C GLU A 300 8.18 22.94 -4.51
N GLU A 301 9.09 23.91 -4.44
CA GLU A 301 9.95 24.15 -3.28
C GLU A 301 9.13 24.60 -2.06
N GLY A 302 9.50 24.13 -0.86
CA GLY A 302 8.83 24.50 0.40
C GLY A 302 7.65 23.60 0.81
N THR A 303 7.28 22.61 -0.01
CA THR A 303 6.26 21.62 0.37
C THR A 303 6.85 20.52 1.26
N ILE A 304 6.17 20.19 2.36
CA ILE A 304 6.60 19.10 3.26
C ILE A 304 6.43 17.78 2.51
N LYS A 305 7.53 17.05 2.30
CA LYS A 305 7.54 15.74 1.64
C LYS A 305 8.27 14.72 2.48
N VAL A 306 7.64 13.56 2.65
CA VAL A 306 8.32 12.37 3.16
C VAL A 306 9.06 11.70 2.01
N ASN A 307 10.39 11.65 2.10
CA ASN A 307 11.25 10.97 1.12
C ASN A 307 10.82 9.49 0.94
N GLN A 308 10.83 9.02 -0.30
CA GLN A 308 10.49 7.65 -0.67
C GLN A 308 11.26 6.58 0.13
N ASP A 309 12.56 6.73 0.38
CA ASP A 309 13.31 5.75 1.16
C ASP A 309 12.84 5.71 2.62
N ASN A 310 12.51 6.85 3.21
CA ASN A 310 11.96 6.89 4.57
C ASN A 310 10.56 6.24 4.62
N ARG A 311 9.74 6.44 3.58
CA ARG A 311 8.44 5.76 3.42
C ARG A 311 8.61 4.25 3.35
N LEU A 312 9.51 3.76 2.48
CA LEU A 312 9.74 2.33 2.28
C LEU A 312 10.39 1.67 3.51
N ASN A 313 11.30 2.35 4.21
CA ASN A 313 11.86 1.84 5.46
C ASN A 313 10.80 1.68 6.56
N ASN A 314 9.71 2.44 6.48
CA ASN A 314 8.60 2.41 7.42
C ASN A 314 7.28 2.02 6.73
N ARG A 315 7.36 1.05 5.81
CA ARG A 315 6.28 0.71 4.87
C ARG A 315 4.94 0.42 5.54
N CYS A 316 4.93 -0.23 6.72
CA CYS A 316 3.71 -0.51 7.48
C CYS A 316 2.92 0.75 7.92
N ILE A 317 3.60 1.90 8.05
CA ILE A 317 2.94 3.20 8.31
C ILE A 317 2.54 3.84 6.98
N ASP A 318 3.43 3.83 5.98
CA ASP A 318 3.19 4.42 4.66
C ASP A 318 1.97 3.80 3.95
N LEU A 319 1.77 2.48 4.08
CA LEU A 319 0.62 1.75 3.52
C LEU A 319 -0.74 2.19 4.10
N ARG A 320 -0.75 2.99 5.18
CA ARG A 320 -1.97 3.54 5.78
C ARG A 320 -2.43 4.84 5.11
N THR A 321 -1.59 5.43 4.24
CA THR A 321 -1.95 6.61 3.44
C THR A 321 -3.03 6.26 2.43
N TYR A 322 -3.79 7.28 2.02
CA TYR A 322 -4.97 7.11 1.19
C TYR A 322 -4.62 6.61 -0.21
N ALA A 323 -3.57 7.17 -0.81
CA ALA A 323 -3.11 6.75 -2.13
C ALA A 323 -2.55 5.32 -2.10
N ASN A 324 -1.66 4.96 -1.15
CA ASN A 324 -1.13 3.59 -1.09
C ASN A 324 -2.24 2.56 -0.89
N PHE A 325 -3.19 2.77 0.04
CA PHE A 325 -4.32 1.86 0.20
C PHE A 325 -5.08 1.66 -1.12
N SER A 326 -5.36 2.76 -1.83
CA SER A 326 -6.07 2.75 -3.11
C SER A 326 -5.28 2.05 -4.22
N ILE A 327 -3.96 2.27 -4.29
CA ILE A 327 -3.06 1.60 -5.24
C ILE A 327 -3.14 0.08 -5.05
N PHE A 328 -3.01 -0.41 -3.82
CA PHE A 328 -3.02 -1.86 -3.58
C PHE A 328 -4.41 -2.48 -3.70
N ALA A 329 -5.47 -1.71 -3.45
CA ALA A 329 -6.83 -2.13 -3.78
C ALA A 329 -6.99 -2.32 -5.31
N LEU A 330 -6.50 -1.39 -6.13
CA LEU A 330 -6.51 -1.51 -7.59
C LEU A 330 -5.60 -2.64 -8.09
N GLN A 331 -4.43 -2.84 -7.50
CA GLN A 331 -3.55 -3.96 -7.84
C GLN A 331 -4.25 -5.30 -7.65
N SER A 332 -4.94 -5.48 -6.51
CA SER A 332 -5.75 -6.67 -6.24
C SER A 332 -6.87 -6.83 -7.26
N GLN A 333 -7.48 -5.74 -7.74
CA GLN A 333 -8.52 -5.79 -8.78
C GLN A 333 -7.95 -6.24 -10.12
N ILE A 334 -6.74 -5.81 -10.51
CA ILE A 334 -6.09 -6.29 -11.74
C ILE A 334 -5.97 -7.82 -11.72
N CYS A 335 -5.46 -8.41 -10.63
CA CYS A 335 -5.34 -9.86 -10.51
C CYS A 335 -6.69 -10.58 -10.58
N LYS A 336 -7.76 -9.96 -10.08
CA LYS A 336 -9.12 -10.51 -10.17
C LYS A 336 -9.64 -10.45 -11.61
N ILE A 337 -9.57 -9.28 -12.24
CA ILE A 337 -10.05 -9.06 -13.62
C ILE A 337 -9.29 -9.97 -14.60
N PHE A 338 -7.97 -10.07 -14.44
CA PHE A 338 -7.14 -10.98 -15.23
C PHE A 338 -7.60 -12.43 -15.11
N ARG A 339 -7.80 -12.93 -13.88
CA ARG A 339 -8.29 -14.30 -13.64
C ARG A 339 -9.68 -14.51 -14.21
N ASP A 340 -10.61 -13.62 -13.91
CA ASP A 340 -12.00 -13.74 -14.36
C ASP A 340 -12.07 -13.79 -15.90
N PHE A 341 -11.32 -12.92 -16.60
CA PHE A 341 -11.26 -12.90 -18.06
C PHE A 341 -10.71 -14.21 -18.62
N LEU A 342 -9.62 -14.73 -18.06
CA LEU A 342 -9.00 -15.97 -18.55
C LEU A 342 -9.87 -17.20 -18.24
N TYR A 343 -10.53 -17.25 -17.08
CA TYR A 343 -11.49 -18.32 -16.77
C TYR A 343 -12.69 -18.32 -17.74
N GLN A 344 -13.19 -17.15 -18.14
CA GLN A 344 -14.24 -17.05 -19.16
C GLN A 344 -13.81 -17.60 -20.53
N HIS A 345 -12.50 -17.70 -20.79
CA HIS A 345 -11.91 -18.24 -22.01
C HIS A 345 -11.30 -19.63 -21.81
N ASN A 346 -11.75 -20.37 -20.78
CA ASN A 346 -11.37 -21.75 -20.47
C ASN A 346 -9.86 -21.94 -20.21
N PHE A 347 -9.18 -20.93 -19.66
CA PHE A 347 -7.82 -21.13 -19.19
C PHE A 347 -7.78 -21.85 -17.85
N ILE A 348 -6.69 -22.56 -17.61
CA ILE A 348 -6.40 -23.24 -16.35
C ILE A 348 -5.26 -22.50 -15.62
N GLU A 349 -5.50 -22.13 -14.36
CA GLU A 349 -4.46 -21.59 -13.49
C GLU A 349 -3.50 -22.70 -13.09
N ILE A 350 -2.20 -22.50 -13.32
CA ILE A 350 -1.14 -23.44 -12.97
C ILE A 350 -0.22 -22.84 -11.90
N HIS A 351 0.48 -23.70 -11.16
CA HIS A 351 1.47 -23.30 -10.16
C HIS A 351 2.78 -24.04 -10.41
N THR A 352 3.78 -23.31 -10.89
CA THR A 352 5.06 -23.88 -11.32
C THR A 352 6.15 -23.67 -10.24
N PRO A 353 7.17 -24.54 -10.15
CA PRO A 353 8.24 -24.37 -9.17
C PRO A 353 9.05 -23.10 -9.46
N LYS A 354 9.51 -22.43 -8.40
CA LYS A 354 10.38 -21.25 -8.48
C LYS A 354 11.84 -21.55 -8.13
N LEU A 355 12.12 -22.81 -7.79
CA LEU A 355 13.44 -23.37 -7.55
C LEU A 355 13.79 -24.26 -8.74
N LEU A 356 14.83 -23.90 -9.49
CA LEU A 356 15.25 -24.57 -10.70
C LEU A 356 16.59 -25.26 -10.49
N GLY A 357 16.82 -26.38 -11.19
CA GLY A 357 18.13 -27.02 -11.25
C GLY A 357 19.15 -26.23 -12.09
N GLU A 358 18.67 -25.46 -13.07
CA GLU A 358 19.48 -24.67 -13.99
C GLU A 358 18.77 -23.33 -14.29
N SER A 359 19.51 -22.36 -14.84
CA SER A 359 18.93 -21.07 -15.26
C SER A 359 17.94 -21.27 -16.41
N SER A 360 16.72 -20.73 -16.27
CA SER A 360 15.62 -20.89 -17.24
C SER A 360 15.90 -20.24 -18.61
N GLU A 361 16.79 -19.25 -18.67
CA GLU A 361 17.03 -18.44 -19.88
C GLU A 361 18.49 -18.51 -20.36
N GLY A 362 19.32 -19.41 -19.79
CA GLY A 362 20.60 -19.84 -20.36
C GLY A 362 21.74 -18.81 -20.48
N GLY A 363 21.48 -17.52 -20.29
CA GLY A 363 22.48 -16.45 -20.37
C GLY A 363 22.22 -15.23 -19.48
N ALA A 364 21.08 -15.15 -18.81
CA ALA A 364 20.74 -14.04 -17.92
C ALA A 364 21.27 -14.27 -16.49
N ASN A 365 21.61 -13.18 -15.80
CA ASN A 365 21.96 -13.21 -14.38
C ASN A 365 20.75 -13.77 -13.58
N ALA A 366 20.92 -14.96 -13.01
CA ALA A 366 19.95 -15.62 -12.15
C ALA A 366 20.45 -15.68 -10.69
N PHE A 367 19.54 -15.60 -9.73
CA PHE A 367 19.91 -15.78 -8.32
C PHE A 367 20.24 -17.24 -8.06
N GLN A 368 21.50 -17.52 -7.74
CA GLN A 368 21.94 -18.83 -7.31
C GLN A 368 21.64 -19.02 -5.81
N ILE A 369 21.11 -20.19 -5.46
CA ILE A 369 20.86 -20.62 -4.10
C ILE A 369 21.63 -21.91 -3.80
N ASN A 370 21.96 -22.13 -2.54
CA ASN A 370 22.50 -23.40 -2.07
C ASN A 370 21.33 -24.35 -1.79
N TYR A 371 21.20 -25.41 -2.61
CA TYR A 371 20.15 -26.41 -2.47
C TYR A 371 20.75 -27.73 -1.99
N PHE A 372 20.90 -27.85 -0.66
CA PHE A 372 21.62 -28.96 -0.03
C PHE A 372 23.03 -29.14 -0.62
N ASN A 373 23.31 -30.30 -1.22
CA ASN A 373 24.61 -30.66 -1.81
C ASN A 373 24.73 -30.24 -3.29
N GLN A 374 23.78 -29.47 -3.82
CA GLN A 374 23.79 -28.98 -5.18
C GLN A 374 23.43 -27.49 -5.26
N LYS A 375 23.60 -26.90 -6.43
CA LYS A 375 23.15 -25.55 -6.72
C LYS A 375 21.68 -25.58 -7.15
N GLY A 376 20.96 -24.53 -6.82
CA GLY A 376 19.67 -24.23 -7.43
C GLY A 376 19.64 -22.77 -7.89
N PHE A 377 18.60 -22.42 -8.64
CA PHE A 377 18.39 -21.08 -9.15
C PHE A 377 16.95 -20.63 -8.92
N LEU A 378 16.73 -19.33 -8.70
CA LEU A 378 15.39 -18.77 -8.70
C LEU A 378 14.91 -18.53 -10.14
N ALA A 379 13.65 -18.89 -10.41
CA ALA A 379 13.05 -18.78 -11.73
C ALA A 379 12.88 -17.32 -12.17
N GLN A 380 13.42 -16.97 -13.35
CA GLN A 380 13.28 -15.62 -13.91
C GLN A 380 11.94 -15.40 -14.60
N SER A 381 11.34 -16.49 -15.05
CA SER A 381 10.01 -16.56 -15.64
C SER A 381 9.53 -18.02 -15.54
N PRO A 382 8.20 -18.29 -15.55
CA PRO A 382 7.66 -19.64 -15.64
C PRO A 382 7.69 -20.20 -17.08
N GLN A 383 8.47 -19.60 -17.98
CA GLN A 383 8.42 -19.80 -19.43
C GLN A 383 8.61 -21.24 -19.90
N LEU A 384 9.53 -21.98 -19.29
CA LEU A 384 9.74 -23.39 -19.67
C LEU A 384 8.55 -24.25 -19.25
N TYR A 385 8.06 -24.08 -18.02
CA TYR A 385 6.97 -24.88 -17.48
C TYR A 385 5.63 -24.64 -18.17
N LYS A 386 5.29 -23.39 -18.53
CA LYS A 386 4.03 -23.12 -19.23
C LYS A 386 3.97 -23.78 -20.61
N GLN A 387 5.10 -23.85 -21.33
CA GLN A 387 5.20 -24.61 -22.58
C GLN A 387 5.12 -26.13 -22.35
N MET A 388 5.79 -26.65 -21.31
CA MET A 388 5.66 -28.07 -20.94
C MET A 388 4.21 -28.44 -20.58
N CYS A 389 3.44 -27.52 -19.98
CA CYS A 389 2.00 -27.70 -19.78
C CYS A 389 1.24 -27.77 -21.11
N ILE A 390 1.53 -26.90 -22.08
CA ILE A 390 0.93 -27.03 -23.43
C ILE A 390 1.17 -28.43 -24.00
N ASN A 391 2.41 -28.92 -23.92
CA ASN A 391 2.78 -30.25 -24.41
C ASN A 391 2.17 -31.40 -23.59
N SER A 392 1.69 -31.12 -22.38
CA SER A 392 0.99 -32.09 -21.53
C SER A 392 -0.52 -32.16 -21.80
N GLY A 393 -1.01 -31.46 -22.83
CA GLY A 393 -2.42 -31.45 -23.23
C GLY A 393 -3.26 -30.32 -22.64
N PHE A 394 -2.62 -29.29 -22.05
CA PHE A 394 -3.32 -28.09 -21.62
C PHE A 394 -3.34 -27.05 -22.75
N ASP A 395 -4.48 -26.79 -23.40
CA ASP A 395 -4.52 -25.84 -24.54
C ASP A 395 -4.25 -24.38 -24.13
N ARG A 396 -4.57 -24.02 -22.88
CA ARG A 396 -4.61 -22.64 -22.38
C ARG A 396 -4.28 -22.61 -20.89
N VAL A 397 -3.14 -22.00 -20.53
CA VAL A 397 -2.69 -21.92 -19.13
C VAL A 397 -2.29 -20.50 -18.76
N PHE A 398 -2.44 -20.18 -17.48
CA PHE A 398 -1.89 -18.95 -16.92
C PHE A 398 -1.36 -19.15 -15.51
N GLU A 399 -0.49 -18.23 -15.07
CA GLU A 399 0.04 -18.22 -13.72
C GLU A 399 0.17 -16.77 -13.21
N ILE A 400 -0.17 -16.55 -11.94
CA ILE A 400 0.15 -15.32 -11.20
C ILE A 400 1.16 -15.68 -10.13
N ALA A 401 2.42 -15.30 -10.31
CA ALA A 401 3.48 -15.78 -9.43
C ALA A 401 4.68 -14.81 -9.34
N PRO A 402 5.49 -14.91 -8.27
CA PRO A 402 6.73 -14.16 -8.19
C PRO A 402 7.72 -14.63 -9.25
N VAL A 403 8.46 -13.68 -9.80
CA VAL A 403 9.59 -13.90 -10.72
C VAL A 403 10.78 -13.06 -10.27
N PHE A 404 11.98 -13.53 -10.59
CA PHE A 404 13.22 -12.99 -10.04
C PHE A 404 14.19 -12.51 -11.12
N ARG A 405 14.65 -11.26 -11.04
CA ARG A 405 15.65 -10.68 -11.94
C ARG A 405 16.91 -10.33 -11.15
N ALA A 406 18.03 -11.00 -11.44
CA ALA A 406 19.28 -10.79 -10.71
C ALA A 406 20.19 -9.72 -11.35
N GLU A 407 19.65 -8.89 -12.23
CA GLU A 407 20.36 -7.75 -12.80
C GLU A 407 20.59 -6.68 -11.72
N ASN A 408 21.81 -6.14 -11.64
CA ASN A 408 22.14 -5.05 -10.73
C ASN A 408 21.67 -3.70 -11.29
N SER A 409 20.36 -3.59 -11.54
CA SER A 409 19.71 -2.41 -12.11
C SER A 409 18.93 -1.67 -11.04
N ASN A 410 19.37 -0.47 -10.69
CA ASN A 410 18.72 0.37 -9.68
C ASN A 410 18.02 1.58 -10.32
N THR A 411 17.00 1.31 -11.14
CA THR A 411 16.22 2.35 -11.83
C THR A 411 14.85 2.52 -11.17
N TYR A 412 14.05 3.45 -11.69
CA TYR A 412 12.66 3.63 -11.27
C TYR A 412 11.70 2.55 -11.81
N ARG A 413 12.13 1.74 -12.79
CA ARG A 413 11.28 0.75 -13.48
C ARG A 413 11.61 -0.72 -13.17
N HIS A 414 12.73 -1.00 -12.51
CA HIS A 414 13.18 -2.36 -12.23
C HIS A 414 13.02 -2.76 -10.76
N LEU A 415 12.69 -4.03 -10.55
CA LEU A 415 12.68 -4.74 -9.27
C LEU A 415 13.44 -6.05 -9.43
N CYS A 416 14.03 -6.56 -8.36
CA CYS A 416 14.66 -7.88 -8.34
C CYS A 416 13.65 -9.01 -8.11
N GLU A 417 12.51 -8.71 -7.49
CA GLU A 417 11.38 -9.61 -7.30
C GLU A 417 10.10 -8.82 -7.59
N TYR A 418 9.26 -9.36 -8.46
CA TYR A 418 7.97 -8.77 -8.82
C TYR A 418 6.95 -9.87 -9.14
N VAL A 419 5.68 -9.52 -9.25
CA VAL A 419 4.62 -10.46 -9.61
C VAL A 419 4.39 -10.43 -11.12
N SER A 420 4.58 -11.58 -11.76
CA SER A 420 4.28 -11.78 -13.18
C SER A 420 2.89 -12.36 -13.36
N LEU A 421 2.20 -11.90 -14.40
CA LEU A 421 0.99 -12.50 -14.95
C LEU A 421 1.39 -13.16 -16.27
N ASP A 422 1.52 -14.48 -16.26
CA ASP A 422 2.01 -15.27 -17.39
C ASP A 422 0.88 -16.01 -18.08
N ILE A 423 0.93 -16.03 -19.41
CA ILE A 423 -0.03 -16.75 -20.25
C ILE A 423 0.73 -17.58 -21.29
N GLU A 424 0.23 -18.77 -21.60
CA GLU A 424 0.60 -19.55 -22.78
C GLU A 424 -0.65 -20.23 -23.34
N MET A 425 -0.83 -20.21 -24.66
CA MET A 425 -1.96 -20.86 -25.31
C MET A 425 -1.64 -21.32 -26.74
N THR A 426 -2.31 -22.40 -27.16
CA THR A 426 -2.29 -22.86 -28.55
C THR A 426 -3.03 -21.88 -29.46
N TYR A 427 -2.62 -21.79 -30.72
CA TYR A 427 -3.35 -21.06 -31.78
C TYR A 427 -3.64 -21.99 -32.97
N LYS A 428 -4.55 -21.59 -33.86
CA LYS A 428 -4.97 -22.46 -34.97
C LYS A 428 -4.12 -22.28 -36.22
N TYR A 429 -3.97 -21.04 -36.68
CA TYR A 429 -3.34 -20.72 -37.96
C TYR A 429 -2.19 -19.73 -37.81
N ASP A 430 -2.39 -18.67 -37.01
CA ASP A 430 -1.42 -17.58 -36.88
C ASP A 430 -1.28 -17.15 -35.41
N TYR A 431 -0.04 -16.86 -34.97
CA TYR A 431 0.24 -16.36 -33.62
C TYR A 431 -0.45 -15.01 -33.33
N MET A 432 -0.80 -14.25 -34.38
CA MET A 432 -1.57 -13.01 -34.26
C MET A 432 -2.95 -13.24 -33.63
N GLU A 433 -3.54 -14.44 -33.72
CA GLU A 433 -4.76 -14.81 -32.98
C GLU A 433 -4.57 -14.56 -31.47
N ASN A 434 -3.41 -14.96 -30.94
CA ASN A 434 -3.08 -14.78 -29.53
C ASN A 434 -2.73 -13.32 -29.23
N VAL A 435 -2.08 -12.59 -30.15
CA VAL A 435 -1.83 -11.14 -30.00
C VAL A 435 -3.13 -10.37 -29.84
N TYR A 436 -4.14 -10.64 -30.68
CA TYR A 436 -5.46 -10.02 -30.56
C TYR A 436 -6.20 -10.43 -29.29
N PHE A 437 -5.99 -11.67 -28.83
CA PHE A 437 -6.51 -12.12 -27.54
C PHE A 437 -5.89 -11.34 -26.37
N TYR A 438 -4.56 -11.15 -26.37
CA TYR A 438 -3.88 -10.36 -25.33
C TYR A 438 -4.29 -8.89 -25.37
N ASP A 439 -4.48 -8.31 -26.56
CA ASP A 439 -5.02 -6.95 -26.73
C ASP A 439 -6.42 -6.81 -26.09
N SER A 440 -7.28 -7.80 -26.34
CA SER A 440 -8.62 -7.87 -25.75
C SER A 440 -8.57 -7.98 -24.22
N LEU A 441 -7.63 -8.75 -23.67
CA LEU A 441 -7.39 -8.85 -22.23
C LEU A 441 -6.99 -7.49 -21.63
N PHE A 442 -6.06 -6.76 -22.23
CA PHE A 442 -5.64 -5.45 -21.73
C PHE A 442 -6.79 -4.44 -21.76
N LYS A 443 -7.54 -4.39 -22.87
CA LYS A 443 -8.74 -3.54 -22.98
C LYS A 443 -9.78 -3.88 -21.93
N HIS A 444 -9.97 -5.18 -21.66
CA HIS A 444 -10.86 -5.63 -20.59
C HIS A 444 -10.39 -5.12 -19.22
N ILE A 445 -9.08 -5.23 -18.91
CA ILE A 445 -8.49 -4.67 -17.69
C ILE A 445 -8.71 -3.15 -17.61
N PHE A 446 -8.37 -2.39 -18.66
CA PHE A 446 -8.50 -0.93 -18.65
C PHE A 446 -9.94 -0.47 -18.46
N LYS A 447 -10.89 -1.13 -19.15
CA LYS A 447 -12.33 -0.86 -19.05
C LYS A 447 -12.85 -1.13 -17.63
N HIS A 448 -12.53 -2.28 -17.05
CA HIS A 448 -13.00 -2.63 -15.70
C HIS A 448 -12.32 -1.81 -14.60
N LEU A 449 -11.06 -1.43 -14.77
CA LEU A 449 -10.40 -0.49 -13.86
C LEU A 449 -11.03 0.91 -13.92
N SER A 450 -11.43 1.39 -15.10
CA SER A 450 -11.95 2.75 -15.27
C SER A 450 -13.44 2.89 -14.94
N ASN A 451 -14.24 1.83 -15.14
CA ASN A 451 -15.70 1.95 -15.11
C ASN A 451 -16.34 1.62 -13.75
N LEU A 452 -15.69 0.80 -12.92
CA LEU A 452 -16.21 0.46 -11.60
C LEU A 452 -16.16 1.69 -10.67
N GLU A 453 -17.29 2.03 -10.06
CA GLU A 453 -17.42 3.27 -9.27
C GLU A 453 -16.42 3.34 -8.11
N LYS A 454 -16.22 2.23 -7.41
CA LYS A 454 -15.20 2.09 -6.35
C LYS A 454 -13.78 2.33 -6.89
N ASN A 455 -13.48 1.91 -8.12
CA ASN A 455 -12.18 2.13 -8.73
C ASN A 455 -11.99 3.59 -9.16
N LYS A 456 -13.02 4.27 -9.66
CA LYS A 456 -12.97 5.71 -9.94
C LYS A 456 -12.65 6.51 -8.68
N MET A 457 -13.26 6.14 -7.55
CA MET A 457 -12.95 6.73 -6.25
C MET A 457 -11.47 6.53 -5.89
N TYR A 458 -10.94 5.30 -6.04
CA TYR A 458 -9.52 5.01 -5.81
C TYR A 458 -8.60 5.82 -6.73
N ILE A 459 -8.88 5.87 -8.03
CA ILE A 459 -8.11 6.65 -9.00
C ILE A 459 -8.13 8.13 -8.62
N LYS A 460 -9.27 8.69 -8.22
CA LYS A 460 -9.39 10.08 -7.74
C LYS A 460 -8.52 10.34 -6.51
N ILE A 461 -8.57 9.45 -5.51
CA ILE A 461 -7.74 9.55 -4.29
C ILE A 461 -6.25 9.54 -4.66
N ILE A 462 -5.85 8.65 -5.57
CA ILE A 462 -4.46 8.54 -6.04
C ILE A 462 -4.06 9.82 -6.76
N LYS A 463 -4.87 10.33 -7.69
CA LYS A 463 -4.59 11.56 -8.45
C LYS A 463 -4.49 12.81 -7.60
N ASN A 464 -5.23 12.87 -6.49
CA ASN A 464 -5.10 13.97 -5.52
C ASN A 464 -3.68 14.04 -4.95
N GLN A 465 -3.03 12.89 -4.76
CA GLN A 465 -1.66 12.82 -4.27
C GLN A 465 -0.61 12.83 -5.38
N TYR A 466 -0.87 12.11 -6.48
CA TYR A 466 0.01 11.93 -7.64
C TYR A 466 -0.73 12.38 -8.91
N PRO A 467 -0.69 13.69 -9.25
CA PRO A 467 -1.38 14.19 -10.43
C PRO A 467 -0.83 13.56 -11.70
N GLY A 468 -1.73 13.08 -12.55
CA GLY A 468 -1.39 12.48 -13.83
C GLY A 468 -2.58 12.53 -14.79
N GLU A 469 -2.27 12.57 -16.08
CA GLU A 469 -3.26 12.44 -17.15
C GLU A 469 -3.96 11.08 -17.08
N ASP A 470 -5.22 11.03 -17.51
CA ASP A 470 -5.91 9.75 -17.70
C ASP A 470 -5.16 8.88 -18.72
N PHE A 471 -5.23 7.57 -18.52
CA PHE A 471 -4.68 6.61 -19.46
C PHE A 471 -5.61 6.48 -20.66
N LYS A 472 -5.08 6.68 -21.86
CA LYS A 472 -5.85 6.60 -23.10
C LYS A 472 -5.52 5.34 -23.88
N TRP A 473 -6.54 4.66 -24.37
CA TRP A 473 -6.42 3.58 -25.34
C TRP A 473 -7.52 3.71 -26.40
N LEU A 474 -7.37 3.01 -27.51
CA LEU A 474 -8.32 3.01 -28.63
C LEU A 474 -9.07 1.68 -28.71
N GLU A 475 -10.26 1.70 -29.30
CA GLU A 475 -11.01 0.47 -29.60
C GLU A 475 -10.25 -0.41 -30.60
N VAL A 476 -9.60 0.20 -31.60
CA VAL A 476 -8.66 -0.45 -32.51
C VAL A 476 -7.25 -0.06 -32.10
N THR A 477 -6.48 -1.03 -31.60
CA THR A 477 -5.11 -0.77 -31.12
C THR A 477 -4.17 -0.60 -32.30
N PRO A 478 -3.38 0.48 -32.37
CA PRO A 478 -2.33 0.60 -33.36
C PRO A 478 -1.29 -0.51 -33.19
N ILE A 479 -1.00 -1.21 -34.29
CA ILE A 479 0.03 -2.26 -34.36
C ILE A 479 1.06 -1.81 -35.38
N PHE A 480 2.33 -1.79 -34.97
CA PHE A 480 3.47 -1.45 -35.83
C PHE A 480 4.39 -2.67 -35.92
N THR A 481 5.05 -2.86 -37.06
CA THR A 481 6.23 -3.72 -37.13
C THR A 481 7.42 -3.02 -36.47
N TYR A 482 8.44 -3.78 -36.05
CA TYR A 482 9.66 -3.23 -35.50
C TYR A 482 10.34 -2.24 -36.46
N ILE A 483 10.37 -2.58 -37.75
CA ILE A 483 10.94 -1.73 -38.80
C ILE A 483 10.18 -0.39 -38.86
N GLU A 484 8.84 -0.42 -38.94
CA GLU A 484 8.02 0.80 -38.93
C GLU A 484 8.24 1.64 -37.67
N ALA A 485 8.40 1.01 -36.49
CA ALA A 485 8.68 1.70 -35.25
C ALA A 485 10.03 2.45 -35.28
N ILE A 486 11.07 1.84 -35.85
CA ILE A 486 12.38 2.47 -36.03
C ILE A 486 12.32 3.58 -37.10
N GLU A 487 11.61 3.36 -38.20
CA GLU A 487 11.39 4.38 -39.24
C GLU A 487 10.67 5.61 -38.68
N ILE A 488 9.69 5.44 -37.78
CA ILE A 488 9.02 6.55 -37.08
C ILE A 488 10.03 7.38 -36.28
N LEU A 489 10.96 6.72 -35.57
CA LEU A 489 12.01 7.39 -34.79
C LEU A 489 13.01 8.13 -35.69
N ILE A 490 13.42 7.51 -36.82
CA ILE A 490 14.31 8.14 -37.81
C ILE A 490 13.63 9.38 -38.40
N LYS A 491 12.37 9.26 -38.83
CA LYS A 491 11.59 10.36 -39.43
C LYS A 491 11.42 11.55 -38.48
N HIS A 492 11.41 11.32 -37.17
CA HIS A 492 11.33 12.38 -36.15
C HIS A 492 12.71 12.83 -35.62
N ASN A 493 13.80 12.48 -36.31
CA ASN A 493 15.18 12.82 -35.94
C ASN A 493 15.55 12.37 -34.53
N LYS A 494 15.01 11.24 -34.06
CA LYS A 494 15.35 10.63 -32.76
C LYS A 494 16.45 9.59 -32.87
N LEU A 495 16.54 8.96 -34.04
CA LEU A 495 17.59 8.01 -34.41
C LEU A 495 18.21 8.38 -35.74
N ASN A 496 19.48 8.02 -35.91
CA ASN A 496 20.18 8.07 -37.17
C ASN A 496 20.81 6.70 -37.41
N LEU A 497 20.06 5.83 -38.08
CA LEU A 497 20.45 4.47 -38.43
C LEU A 497 20.27 4.29 -39.94
N LYS A 498 21.18 3.56 -40.56
CA LYS A 498 21.00 3.10 -41.94
C LYS A 498 20.06 1.89 -41.96
N GLU A 499 19.47 1.63 -43.12
CA GLU A 499 18.51 0.53 -43.31
C GLU A 499 19.11 -0.83 -42.92
N GLU A 500 20.39 -1.06 -43.26
CA GLU A 500 21.10 -2.29 -42.91
C GLU A 500 21.36 -2.48 -41.40
N GLU A 501 21.26 -1.42 -40.60
CA GLU A 501 21.53 -1.45 -39.15
C GLU A 501 20.26 -1.72 -38.32
N ILE A 502 19.07 -1.51 -38.90
CA ILE A 502 17.77 -1.57 -38.19
C ILE A 502 17.59 -2.90 -37.45
N LEU A 503 17.82 -4.03 -38.13
CA LEU A 503 17.59 -5.36 -37.55
C LEU A 503 18.69 -5.81 -36.56
N THR A 504 19.70 -4.99 -36.33
CA THR A 504 20.76 -5.24 -35.32
C THR A 504 20.69 -4.27 -34.14
N TYR A 505 19.90 -3.20 -34.29
CA TYR A 505 19.69 -2.22 -33.25
C TYR A 505 18.67 -2.74 -32.24
N ASP A 506 19.01 -2.69 -30.95
CA ASP A 506 18.08 -2.92 -29.85
C ASP A 506 17.61 -1.57 -29.29
N MET A 507 16.29 -1.41 -29.16
CA MET A 507 15.70 -0.12 -28.79
C MET A 507 16.01 0.20 -27.33
N THR A 508 16.70 1.32 -27.10
CA THR A 508 16.99 1.75 -25.72
C THR A 508 15.71 2.26 -25.05
N THR A 509 15.66 2.21 -23.72
CA THR A 509 14.53 2.74 -22.93
C THR A 509 14.18 4.19 -23.27
N ASP A 510 15.16 5.03 -23.59
CA ASP A 510 14.90 6.41 -23.98
C ASP A 510 14.20 6.48 -25.34
N MET A 511 14.55 5.60 -26.27
CA MET A 511 13.91 5.52 -27.58
C MET A 511 12.50 4.93 -27.50
N GLU A 512 12.24 3.95 -26.63
CA GLU A 512 10.87 3.46 -26.33
C GLU A 512 9.96 4.62 -25.91
N LYS A 513 10.48 5.49 -25.03
CA LYS A 513 9.75 6.67 -24.53
C LYS A 513 9.54 7.72 -25.60
N GLU A 514 10.55 8.02 -26.41
CA GLU A 514 10.41 8.97 -27.52
C GLU A 514 9.39 8.46 -28.55
N LEU A 515 9.42 7.17 -28.88
CA LEU A 515 8.41 6.55 -29.75
C LEU A 515 7.02 6.67 -29.13
N GLY A 516 6.87 6.36 -27.84
CA GLY A 516 5.60 6.52 -27.14
C GLY A 516 5.06 7.95 -27.15
N LYS A 517 5.92 8.97 -27.02
CA LYS A 517 5.52 10.38 -27.15
C LYS A 517 5.02 10.69 -28.57
N ILE A 518 5.71 10.21 -29.60
CA ILE A 518 5.33 10.39 -31.00
C ILE A 518 3.99 9.72 -31.28
N ILE A 519 3.80 8.48 -30.84
CA ILE A 519 2.55 7.72 -31.01
C ILE A 519 1.40 8.41 -30.26
N LYS A 520 1.65 8.91 -29.04
CA LYS A 520 0.64 9.67 -28.29
C LYS A 520 0.18 10.92 -29.04
N VAL A 521 1.10 11.68 -29.64
CA VAL A 521 0.75 12.88 -30.41
C VAL A 521 0.04 12.52 -31.72
N SER A 522 0.50 11.50 -32.43
CA SER A 522 -0.02 11.13 -33.76
C SER A 522 -1.32 10.33 -33.73
N HIS A 523 -1.51 9.46 -32.73
CA HIS A 523 -2.63 8.53 -32.63
C HIS A 523 -3.52 8.76 -31.40
N ASN A 524 -3.18 9.70 -30.50
CA ASN A 524 -3.93 10.00 -29.27
C ASN A 524 -4.16 8.77 -28.37
N THR A 525 -3.15 7.89 -28.28
CA THR A 525 -3.18 6.68 -27.44
C THR A 525 -1.94 6.61 -26.56
N ASP A 526 -2.08 6.09 -25.35
CA ASP A 526 -0.97 5.67 -24.50
C ASP A 526 -0.66 4.16 -24.67
N TYR A 527 -1.46 3.43 -25.45
CA TYR A 527 -1.36 1.97 -25.64
C TYR A 527 -1.21 1.59 -27.11
N TYR A 528 -0.21 0.76 -27.42
CA TYR A 528 0.07 0.25 -28.77
C TYR A 528 0.89 -1.05 -28.71
N ILE A 529 0.99 -1.74 -29.85
CA ILE A 529 1.68 -3.03 -29.99
C ILE A 529 2.77 -2.89 -31.05
N ILE A 530 3.94 -3.49 -30.80
CA ILE A 530 4.97 -3.70 -31.82
C ILE A 530 5.10 -5.21 -32.07
N VAL A 531 5.19 -5.61 -33.34
CA VAL A 531 5.40 -7.00 -33.77
C VAL A 531 6.66 -7.13 -34.64
N ASN A 532 7.07 -8.35 -34.96
CA ASN A 532 8.13 -8.65 -35.93
C ASN A 532 9.52 -8.13 -35.53
N PHE A 533 9.89 -8.25 -34.25
CA PHE A 533 11.22 -7.85 -33.78
C PHE A 533 12.33 -8.72 -34.39
N PRO A 534 13.58 -8.21 -34.44
CA PRO A 534 14.70 -8.96 -34.99
C PRO A 534 14.95 -10.27 -34.23
N SER A 535 15.12 -11.37 -34.96
CA SER A 535 15.32 -12.71 -34.38
C SER A 535 16.55 -12.78 -33.47
N ALA A 536 17.60 -12.02 -33.79
CA ALA A 536 18.85 -12.00 -33.02
C ALA A 536 18.70 -11.39 -31.62
N LEU A 537 17.65 -10.59 -31.39
CA LEU A 537 17.39 -9.93 -30.11
C LEU A 537 16.42 -10.73 -29.22
N ARG A 538 15.86 -11.83 -29.75
CA ARG A 538 14.84 -12.62 -29.05
C ARG A 538 15.42 -13.90 -28.44
N PRO A 539 14.80 -14.44 -27.38
CA PRO A 539 15.28 -15.68 -26.74
C PRO A 539 15.25 -16.88 -27.69
N PHE A 540 16.08 -17.89 -27.41
CA PHE A 540 16.29 -19.08 -28.25
C PHE A 540 15.02 -19.85 -28.64
N TYR A 541 13.98 -19.82 -27.79
CA TYR A 541 12.70 -20.50 -28.03
C TYR A 541 11.75 -19.74 -28.98
N THR A 542 12.15 -18.57 -29.49
CA THR A 542 11.32 -17.72 -30.35
C THR A 542 11.33 -18.21 -31.79
N MET A 543 10.15 -18.35 -32.39
CA MET A 543 10.01 -18.72 -33.80
C MET A 543 10.39 -17.54 -34.71
N TYR A 544 11.25 -17.80 -35.71
CA TYR A 544 11.55 -16.84 -36.77
C TYR A 544 10.40 -16.74 -37.77
N ASN A 545 10.32 -15.65 -38.52
CA ASN A 545 9.36 -15.54 -39.61
C ASN A 545 9.84 -16.38 -40.80
N GLU A 546 9.00 -17.30 -41.29
CA GLU A 546 9.40 -18.22 -42.37
C GLU A 546 9.79 -17.52 -43.68
N ARG A 547 9.25 -16.32 -43.96
CA ARG A 547 9.55 -15.56 -45.17
C ARG A 547 10.83 -14.74 -45.05
N ASP A 548 11.12 -14.22 -43.87
CA ASP A 548 12.36 -13.51 -43.56
C ASP A 548 12.88 -13.91 -42.17
N PRO A 549 13.82 -14.88 -42.09
CA PRO A 549 14.34 -15.36 -40.82
C PRO A 549 15.07 -14.31 -39.97
N LYS A 550 15.39 -13.12 -40.52
CA LYS A 550 15.98 -12.01 -39.75
C LYS A 550 14.99 -11.39 -38.76
N ILE A 551 13.70 -11.51 -39.01
CA ILE A 551 12.63 -11.10 -38.10
C ILE A 551 11.95 -12.33 -37.47
N SER A 552 11.30 -12.11 -36.34
CA SER A 552 10.68 -13.17 -35.56
C SER A 552 9.21 -12.91 -35.28
N ASN A 553 8.46 -13.98 -35.04
CA ASN A 553 7.04 -13.93 -34.68
C ASN A 553 6.88 -13.58 -33.19
N SER A 554 7.45 -12.43 -32.83
CA SER A 554 7.49 -11.87 -31.48
C SER A 554 6.77 -10.54 -31.44
N TYR A 555 6.39 -10.13 -30.24
CA TYR A 555 5.57 -8.95 -30.02
C TYR A 555 5.78 -8.40 -28.61
N ASP A 556 5.79 -7.08 -28.52
CA ASP A 556 5.81 -6.36 -27.24
C ASP A 556 4.66 -5.36 -27.19
N PHE A 557 4.06 -5.22 -26.02
CA PHE A 557 2.99 -4.23 -25.80
C PHE A 557 3.54 -3.07 -24.97
N PHE A 558 3.09 -1.87 -25.29
CA PHE A 558 3.61 -0.65 -24.68
C PHE A 558 2.50 0.14 -24.01
N MET A 559 2.77 0.64 -22.80
CA MET A 559 1.96 1.63 -22.10
C MET A 559 2.80 2.88 -21.83
N ARG A 560 2.35 4.05 -22.27
CA ARG A 560 3.05 5.34 -22.11
C ARG A 560 4.51 5.31 -22.60
N GLY A 561 4.79 4.58 -23.67
CA GLY A 561 6.14 4.43 -24.22
C GLY A 561 7.06 3.54 -23.40
N GLU A 562 6.51 2.65 -22.57
CA GLU A 562 7.25 1.66 -21.81
C GLU A 562 6.68 0.26 -22.03
N GLU A 563 7.56 -0.71 -22.27
CA GLU A 563 7.21 -2.11 -22.44
C GLU A 563 6.55 -2.69 -21.17
N ILE A 564 5.40 -3.36 -21.34
CA ILE A 564 4.64 -4.01 -20.25
C ILE A 564 4.46 -5.52 -20.45
N LEU A 565 4.64 -5.99 -21.67
CA LEU A 565 4.50 -7.38 -22.08
C LEU A 565 5.54 -7.64 -23.14
N SER A 566 6.23 -8.78 -23.00
CA SER A 566 6.96 -9.40 -24.09
C SER A 566 6.47 -10.82 -24.33
N GLY A 567 6.31 -11.18 -25.61
CA GLY A 567 5.80 -12.48 -26.02
C GLY A 567 6.29 -12.90 -27.40
N SER A 568 6.10 -14.18 -27.70
CA SER A 568 6.41 -14.74 -29.01
C SER A 568 5.69 -16.05 -29.28
N GLN A 569 5.51 -16.36 -30.56
CA GLN A 569 5.33 -17.73 -31.01
C GLN A 569 6.55 -18.56 -30.61
N ARG A 570 6.28 -19.75 -30.06
CA ARG A 570 7.31 -20.68 -29.64
C ARG A 570 7.68 -21.64 -30.76
N ILE A 571 8.92 -22.08 -30.76
CA ILE A 571 9.35 -23.18 -31.61
C ILE A 571 8.73 -24.47 -31.07
N SER A 572 7.85 -25.08 -31.85
CA SER A 572 7.21 -26.37 -31.50
C SER A 572 7.91 -27.58 -32.13
N ASP A 573 8.73 -27.38 -33.17
CA ASP A 573 9.52 -28.44 -33.78
C ASP A 573 10.81 -28.69 -32.99
N VAL A 574 10.99 -29.93 -32.52
CA VAL A 574 12.12 -30.31 -31.65
C VAL A 574 13.48 -30.14 -32.34
N LYS A 575 13.58 -30.38 -33.65
CA LYS A 575 14.85 -30.25 -34.37
C LYS A 575 15.24 -28.79 -34.50
N LEU A 576 14.29 -27.94 -34.85
CA LEU A 576 14.48 -26.51 -34.91
C LEU A 576 14.83 -25.93 -33.53
N LEU A 577 14.17 -26.41 -32.47
CA LEU A 577 14.47 -25.98 -31.11
C LEU A 577 15.91 -26.31 -30.72
N ILE A 578 16.37 -27.55 -30.97
CA ILE A 578 17.75 -27.97 -30.70
C ILE A 578 18.74 -27.14 -31.52
N ASN A 579 18.45 -26.89 -32.80
CA ASN A 579 19.28 -26.03 -33.65
C ASN A 579 19.40 -24.62 -33.07
N ASN A 580 18.30 -24.03 -32.59
CA ASN A 580 18.31 -22.72 -31.96
C ASN A 580 19.07 -22.72 -30.62
N ILE A 581 18.89 -23.73 -29.76
CA ILE A 581 19.66 -23.87 -28.51
C ILE A 581 21.17 -23.85 -28.80
N ASN A 582 21.60 -24.57 -29.84
CA ASN A 582 23.00 -24.59 -30.27
C ASN A 582 23.47 -23.23 -30.85
N LEU A 583 22.64 -22.55 -31.64
CA LEU A 583 22.94 -21.21 -32.17
C LEU A 583 23.15 -20.18 -31.05
N PHE A 584 22.36 -20.26 -29.99
CA PHE A 584 22.47 -19.44 -28.79
C PHE A 584 23.56 -19.92 -27.82
N LYS A 585 24.34 -20.95 -28.20
CA LYS A 585 25.46 -21.52 -27.42
C LYS A 585 25.05 -22.00 -26.02
N LEU A 586 23.82 -22.52 -25.91
CA LEU A 586 23.30 -23.10 -24.68
C LEU A 586 23.62 -24.60 -24.63
N ASP A 587 23.82 -25.15 -23.43
CA ASP A 587 24.05 -26.58 -23.24
C ASP A 587 22.72 -27.35 -23.27
N VAL A 588 22.48 -28.05 -24.38
CA VAL A 588 21.26 -28.85 -24.60
C VAL A 588 21.04 -29.85 -23.46
N ASN A 589 22.12 -30.45 -22.90
CA ASN A 589 21.99 -31.49 -21.88
C ASN A 589 21.33 -30.96 -20.59
N LYS A 590 21.52 -29.67 -20.30
CA LYS A 590 20.89 -28.99 -19.17
C LYS A 590 19.41 -28.67 -19.40
N LEU A 591 18.98 -28.66 -20.66
CA LEU A 591 17.61 -28.39 -21.08
C LEU A 591 16.87 -29.65 -21.55
N ASN A 592 17.44 -30.84 -21.40
CA ASN A 592 16.80 -32.10 -21.84
C ASN A 592 15.39 -32.25 -21.28
N PHE A 593 15.15 -31.92 -20.01
CA PHE A 593 13.82 -31.98 -19.40
C PHE A 593 12.77 -31.12 -20.14
N TYR A 594 13.20 -30.03 -20.76
CA TYR A 594 12.37 -29.12 -21.54
C TYR A 594 12.28 -29.60 -22.99
N VAL A 595 13.41 -29.94 -23.64
CA VAL A 595 13.43 -30.43 -25.03
C VAL A 595 12.61 -31.73 -25.19
N ASP A 596 12.72 -32.63 -24.22
CA ASP A 596 11.98 -33.90 -24.21
C ASP A 596 10.47 -33.67 -24.22
N SER A 597 9.96 -32.58 -23.63
CA SER A 597 8.52 -32.29 -23.70
C SER A 597 8.05 -32.02 -25.11
N PHE A 598 8.90 -31.54 -26.03
CA PHE A 598 8.54 -31.33 -27.44
C PHE A 598 8.69 -32.61 -28.27
N ALA A 599 9.52 -33.55 -27.83
CA ALA A 599 9.68 -34.84 -28.47
C ALA A 599 8.40 -35.70 -28.40
N TYR A 600 7.55 -35.47 -27.40
CA TYR A 600 6.24 -36.11 -27.24
C TYR A 600 5.11 -35.42 -28.01
N SER A 601 5.45 -34.69 -29.08
CA SER A 601 4.60 -33.78 -29.84
C SER A 601 4.24 -32.49 -29.09
N SER A 602 4.18 -31.38 -29.83
CA SER A 602 3.89 -30.05 -29.32
C SER A 602 2.91 -29.37 -30.29
N TYR A 603 1.82 -28.82 -29.76
CA TYR A 603 0.96 -27.94 -30.55
C TYR A 603 1.68 -26.63 -30.87
N PRO A 604 1.38 -25.96 -31.99
CA PRO A 604 1.78 -24.58 -32.19
C PRO A 604 1.18 -23.67 -31.11
N HIS A 605 2.02 -22.92 -30.41
CA HIS A 605 1.61 -22.09 -29.28
C HIS A 605 2.40 -20.79 -29.20
N SER A 606 1.81 -19.80 -28.52
CA SER A 606 2.48 -18.56 -28.17
C SER A 606 2.05 -18.11 -26.78
N GLY A 607 2.86 -17.25 -26.18
CA GLY A 607 2.62 -16.79 -24.83
C GLY A 607 3.32 -15.48 -24.54
N CYS A 608 3.13 -15.02 -23.31
CA CYS A 608 3.65 -13.75 -22.86
C CYS A 608 3.80 -13.73 -21.33
N GLY A 609 4.61 -12.79 -20.84
CA GLY A 609 4.69 -12.44 -19.43
C GLY A 609 4.39 -10.95 -19.25
N ILE A 610 3.67 -10.61 -18.18
CA ILE A 610 3.21 -9.25 -17.89
C ILE A 610 3.62 -8.88 -16.46
N GLY A 611 4.31 -7.74 -16.29
CA GLY A 611 4.65 -7.24 -14.95
C GLY A 611 3.47 -6.53 -14.28
N LEU A 612 2.89 -7.11 -13.21
CA LEU A 612 1.73 -6.56 -12.51
C LEU A 612 1.96 -5.13 -12.00
N GLU A 613 3.09 -4.93 -11.31
CA GLU A 613 3.47 -3.64 -10.73
C GLU A 613 3.63 -2.58 -11.83
N ARG A 614 4.16 -2.99 -12.99
CA ARG A 614 4.46 -2.09 -14.11
C ARG A 614 3.19 -1.65 -14.82
N VAL A 615 2.26 -2.57 -15.08
CA VAL A 615 0.94 -2.24 -15.67
C VAL A 615 0.23 -1.20 -14.80
N LEU A 616 0.15 -1.43 -13.49
CA LEU A 616 -0.51 -0.48 -12.59
C LEU A 616 0.23 0.86 -12.49
N MET A 617 1.57 0.83 -12.46
CA MET A 617 2.40 2.04 -12.41
C MET A 617 2.10 2.94 -13.61
N LEU A 618 2.09 2.37 -14.81
CA LEU A 618 1.90 3.12 -16.05
C LEU A 618 0.43 3.53 -16.26
N PHE A 619 -0.53 2.68 -15.87
CA PHE A 619 -1.95 3.04 -15.88
C PHE A 619 -2.22 4.28 -15.02
N LEU A 620 -1.67 4.32 -13.80
CA LEU A 620 -1.82 5.43 -12.87
C LEU A 620 -0.88 6.62 -13.14
N GLY A 621 0.08 6.49 -14.08
CA GLY A 621 1.08 7.52 -14.37
C GLY A 621 2.07 7.77 -13.21
N LEU A 622 2.37 6.75 -12.41
CA LEU A 622 3.31 6.84 -11.30
C LEU A 622 4.76 6.81 -11.82
N ASN A 623 5.64 7.55 -11.14
CA ASN A 623 7.04 7.75 -11.54
C ASN A 623 8.03 6.69 -11.04
N ASN A 624 7.60 5.69 -10.27
CA ASN A 624 8.48 4.68 -9.69
C ASN A 624 7.71 3.39 -9.36
N ILE A 625 8.21 2.25 -9.83
CA ILE A 625 7.60 0.93 -9.69
C ILE A 625 7.48 0.49 -8.22
N ARG A 626 8.35 1.01 -7.36
CA ARG A 626 8.28 0.76 -5.90
C ARG A 626 7.01 1.29 -5.26
N LYS A 627 6.30 2.23 -5.90
CA LYS A 627 4.99 2.73 -5.42
C LYS A 627 3.89 1.69 -5.62
N THR A 628 4.02 0.82 -6.63
CA THR A 628 3.08 -0.27 -6.94
C THR A 628 3.55 -1.63 -6.46
N SER A 629 4.71 -1.73 -5.81
CA SER A 629 5.12 -2.94 -5.08
C SER A 629 4.90 -2.78 -3.58
N LEU A 630 4.24 -3.74 -2.94
CA LEU A 630 3.87 -3.65 -1.52
C LEU A 630 5.12 -3.57 -0.63
N PHE A 631 6.06 -4.48 -0.86
CA PHE A 631 7.38 -4.54 -0.21
C PHE A 631 8.46 -4.72 -1.29
N PRO A 632 8.92 -3.62 -1.91
CA PRO A 632 9.82 -3.71 -3.05
C PRO A 632 11.14 -4.40 -2.70
N ARG A 633 11.64 -5.20 -3.64
CA ARG A 633 12.98 -5.77 -3.63
C ARG A 633 13.76 -5.21 -4.81
N ASP A 634 14.92 -4.67 -4.52
CA ASP A 634 15.87 -4.14 -5.50
C ASP A 634 17.30 -4.44 -5.02
N PRO A 635 18.36 -4.15 -5.81
CA PRO A 635 19.72 -4.51 -5.43
C PRO A 635 20.20 -3.93 -4.09
N LYS A 636 19.54 -2.89 -3.56
CA LYS A 636 19.89 -2.21 -2.31
C LYS A 636 18.86 -2.43 -1.20
N ARG A 637 17.71 -3.07 -1.48
CA ARG A 637 16.59 -3.22 -0.55
C ARG A 637 16.16 -4.67 -0.43
N LEU A 638 16.44 -5.25 0.74
CA LEU A 638 15.98 -6.57 1.18
C LEU A 638 15.05 -6.53 2.42
N VAL A 639 14.90 -5.35 3.02
CA VAL A 639 14.05 -5.09 4.19
C VAL A 639 13.32 -3.74 4.04
N PRO A 640 12.16 -3.55 4.70
CA PRO A 640 11.26 -4.58 5.24
C PRO A 640 10.69 -5.49 4.14
#